data_AF-C3YFQ4-F1
#
_entry.id   AF-C3YFQ4-F1
#
_cell.length_a   1.000
_cell.length_b   1.000
_cell.length_c   1.000
_cell.angle_alpha   90.00
_cell.angle_beta   90.00
_cell.angle_gamma   90.00
#
_symmetry.space_group_name_H-M   'P 1'
#
loop_
_entity.id
_entity.type
_entity.pdbx_description
1 polymer ?
#
loop_
_entity_poly.entity_id
_entity_poly.type
_entity_poly.pdbx_seq_one_letter_code
_entity_poly.pdbx_strand_id
1 'polypeptide(L)'
;MATLICNVLCSFRYCKEHKDVQPEALWKLLTYRPKHFRWAGADLFPGVTAAGRPEMVVLEVNSCPSGQKYMPHGTGMDSGYHKLMSETFRDTVSSKCDPFLRNKPLAVVLDKNQLETSGYAAALADITKEPVYVVEAYLNQPKEHNIRWTDGIMEVRDVEDQWHAVRAAFRYVTQKPWTRIPLTTKTVVFNPISCCLAGGRNKLLAAMAYEDFNKQQGGTGLRIRTPRTFLRVTKAQIPTAVQALGGKAVIKVPYSNCGQGVYTVTSQKELDKLMALDLNYEKFIVQALVGHKNWSSSQWHHACTLPDEEGREYVFDTRLMVHATPDGFRPLCIFSRRAHLPLPDTLDGTEDSWEYLGTNLSIKDTIGAWQSDTERLLSVDNEPFEALGLSVENLVDGFVQTVMAATAIDKMCCRLKAKSPRSVRSPAHYTSSSHTTIPVNHSDVMAYVIHPREARPYSFLHPAMGEAKTHPTVTAFLHLDTEQIIHRYCKEHKEVQPEALWKILTYRPKHFRWAGGDLFAGVAATGQREMVVVEVNSVPTGPKYMPHGGTGMDSSYHKLMGETFLDTVSSKCDPSLRNMPLAVLHDKQNTHRQQIEPIAYATALADITKEPVYLVETFVDQPKEHSIRWTDGIMEVRDVEDQWHAVRAALRYVTQKPWTRIPLTTKTVVFNHIASDLSGGRNKLLAAMAYDDFNKQQGGTGLHIRTPRTFLRVTKAQIPTAVQALGGKAVIKVPYSNCGQGVYTVTSQKELDKLMALDLNYEKFIVQALVGHKNWSSSQWHHACTLPDEEGREYVFDTRLMVHSTPDGFRPLCIFSRRAHLPLPDTLDGTEDSWEYLGTNLSIKDTIGAWQSDTERLLSVDNEPFEALGLSVENLVDGFVQTVMATTAIDKMCCRLVRPDNSFDFEEFAVLADDRKILEEIYDLSDTSDETSVVN
;
A
#
# COMPACT_ATOMS: atom_id res chain seq x y z
N MET A 1 -2.53 -41.86 -12.95
CA MET A 1 -2.99 -42.48 -14.23
C MET A 1 -4.31 -41.90 -14.75
N ALA A 2 -5.41 -41.90 -13.99
CA ALA A 2 -6.69 -41.33 -14.45
C ALA A 2 -6.64 -39.82 -14.78
N THR A 3 -5.91 -39.02 -14.00
CA THR A 3 -5.67 -37.59 -14.29
C THR A 3 -4.94 -37.38 -15.61
N LEU A 4 -3.89 -38.17 -15.87
CA LEU A 4 -3.11 -38.07 -17.11
C LEU A 4 -3.96 -38.37 -18.33
N ILE A 5 -4.81 -39.41 -18.28
CA ILE A 5 -5.74 -39.75 -19.37
C ILE A 5 -6.72 -38.59 -19.63
N CYS A 6 -7.30 -38.03 -18.57
CA CYS A 6 -8.19 -36.87 -18.66
C CYS A 6 -7.47 -35.67 -19.32
N ASN A 7 -6.25 -35.36 -18.88
CA ASN A 7 -5.47 -34.25 -19.40
C ASN A 7 -5.08 -34.43 -20.87
N VAL A 8 -4.75 -35.66 -21.30
CA VAL A 8 -4.45 -35.96 -22.71
C VAL A 8 -5.69 -35.71 -23.58
N LEU A 9 -6.86 -36.21 -23.15
CA LEU A 9 -8.10 -36.05 -23.90
C LEU A 9 -8.56 -34.57 -23.97
N CYS A 10 -8.47 -33.85 -22.86
CA CYS A 10 -8.79 -32.43 -22.80
C CYS A 10 -7.82 -31.61 -23.67
N SER A 11 -6.52 -31.91 -23.61
CA SER A 11 -5.50 -31.24 -24.41
C SER A 11 -5.76 -31.40 -25.91
N PHE A 12 -6.03 -32.65 -26.35
CA PHE A 12 -6.35 -32.93 -27.76
C PHE A 12 -7.59 -32.17 -28.24
N ARG A 13 -8.68 -32.22 -27.46
CA ARG A 13 -9.93 -31.53 -27.81
C ARG A 13 -9.76 -30.01 -27.83
N TYR A 14 -9.07 -29.44 -26.85
CA TYR A 14 -8.86 -28.00 -26.76
C TYR A 14 -8.00 -27.47 -27.92
N CYS A 15 -6.88 -28.12 -28.23
CA CYS A 15 -6.01 -27.72 -29.34
C CYS A 15 -6.66 -27.88 -30.72
N LYS A 16 -7.65 -28.78 -30.86
CA LYS A 16 -8.44 -28.92 -32.09
C LYS A 16 -9.27 -27.67 -32.36
N GLU A 17 -9.92 -27.13 -31.32
CA GLU A 17 -10.78 -25.95 -31.42
C GLU A 17 -9.99 -24.63 -31.35
N HIS A 18 -8.83 -24.64 -30.69
CA HIS A 18 -7.94 -23.48 -30.52
C HIS A 18 -6.58 -23.71 -31.20
N LYS A 19 -6.54 -23.56 -32.53
CA LYS A 19 -5.37 -23.87 -33.36
C LYS A 19 -4.14 -23.00 -33.09
N ASP A 20 -4.32 -21.86 -32.45
CA ASP A 20 -3.27 -20.92 -32.04
C ASP A 20 -2.58 -21.31 -30.73
N VAL A 21 -3.13 -22.29 -30.01
CA VAL A 21 -2.60 -22.74 -28.71
C VAL A 21 -1.48 -23.76 -28.89
N GLN A 22 -0.36 -23.52 -28.22
CA GLN A 22 0.77 -24.45 -28.19
C GLN A 22 0.46 -25.67 -27.29
N PRO A 23 0.47 -26.90 -27.83
CA PRO A 23 0.15 -28.11 -27.05
C PRO A 23 1.05 -28.31 -25.82
N GLU A 24 2.33 -27.97 -25.92
CA GLU A 24 3.29 -28.10 -24.82
C GLU A 24 2.96 -27.13 -23.66
N ALA A 25 2.56 -25.91 -23.99
CA ALA A 25 2.16 -24.92 -23.00
C ALA A 25 0.87 -25.35 -22.28
N LEU A 26 -0.11 -25.87 -23.03
CA LEU A 26 -1.34 -26.42 -22.46
C LEU A 26 -1.06 -27.65 -21.58
N TRP A 27 -0.20 -28.55 -22.01
CA TRP A 27 0.19 -29.72 -21.21
C TRP A 27 0.85 -29.31 -19.89
N LYS A 28 1.78 -28.34 -19.94
CA LYS A 28 2.43 -27.79 -18.75
C LYS A 28 1.43 -27.12 -17.79
N LEU A 29 0.41 -26.48 -18.34
CA LEU A 29 -0.67 -25.89 -17.56
C LEU A 29 -1.52 -26.97 -16.86
N LEU A 30 -2.00 -27.98 -17.61
CA LEU A 30 -2.86 -29.03 -17.07
C LEU A 30 -2.15 -29.89 -16.02
N THR A 31 -0.84 -30.05 -16.16
CA THR A 31 0.02 -30.78 -15.21
C THR A 31 0.60 -29.89 -14.10
N TYR A 32 0.24 -28.60 -14.04
CA TYR A 32 0.69 -27.70 -12.99
C TYR A 32 0.27 -28.20 -11.61
N ARG A 33 1.21 -28.19 -10.66
CA ARG A 33 1.01 -28.61 -9.28
C ARG A 33 0.96 -27.38 -8.37
N PRO A 34 -0.23 -26.84 -8.05
CA PRO A 34 -0.34 -25.64 -7.23
C PRO A 34 0.22 -25.86 -5.83
N LYS A 35 0.98 -24.87 -5.33
CA LYS A 35 1.59 -24.95 -4.00
C LYS A 35 0.59 -24.68 -2.90
N HIS A 36 -0.40 -23.81 -3.11
CA HIS A 36 -1.32 -23.37 -2.07
C HIS A 36 -2.79 -23.46 -2.48
N PHE A 37 -3.12 -23.16 -3.74
CA PHE A 37 -4.50 -23.09 -4.22
C PHE A 37 -4.89 -24.35 -4.99
N ARG A 38 -5.28 -25.39 -4.25
CA ARG A 38 -5.41 -26.77 -4.77
C ARG A 38 -6.84 -27.20 -5.09
N TRP A 39 -7.81 -26.37 -4.75
CA TRP A 39 -9.22 -26.59 -5.06
C TRP A 39 -9.84 -25.24 -5.41
N ALA A 40 -10.49 -25.15 -6.57
CA ALA A 40 -11.02 -23.90 -7.07
C ALA A 40 -12.34 -24.16 -7.79
N GLY A 41 -13.27 -23.21 -7.72
CA GLY A 41 -14.46 -23.20 -8.58
C GLY A 41 -14.53 -21.88 -9.32
N ALA A 42 -14.61 -21.92 -10.64
CA ALA A 42 -14.85 -20.75 -11.46
C ALA A 42 -16.33 -20.66 -11.84
N ASP A 43 -16.89 -19.46 -11.76
CA ASP A 43 -18.16 -19.12 -12.39
C ASP A 43 -17.86 -18.65 -13.82
N LEU A 44 -18.49 -19.30 -14.80
CA LEU A 44 -18.24 -19.10 -16.21
C LEU A 44 -19.52 -18.72 -16.94
N PHE A 45 -19.44 -17.75 -17.84
CA PHE A 45 -20.49 -17.53 -18.85
C PHE A 45 -20.13 -18.20 -20.17
N PRO A 46 -21.09 -18.84 -20.85
CA PRO A 46 -20.97 -19.13 -22.27
C PRO A 46 -21.17 -17.82 -23.05
N GLY A 47 -20.07 -17.26 -23.54
CA GLY A 47 -20.06 -16.08 -24.36
C GLY A 47 -19.99 -16.43 -25.86
N VAL A 48 -20.59 -15.60 -26.69
CA VAL A 48 -20.46 -15.67 -28.15
C VAL A 48 -19.79 -14.38 -28.63
N THR A 49 -18.69 -14.52 -29.36
CA THR A 49 -17.98 -13.37 -29.94
C THR A 49 -18.77 -12.76 -31.11
N ALA A 50 -18.41 -11.55 -31.54
CA ALA A 50 -19.01 -10.94 -32.74
C ALA A 50 -18.89 -11.80 -34.01
N ALA A 51 -17.89 -12.69 -34.08
CA ALA A 51 -17.71 -13.64 -35.17
C ALA A 51 -18.51 -14.95 -35.02
N GLY A 52 -19.41 -15.04 -34.02
CA GLY A 52 -20.22 -16.23 -33.76
C GLY A 52 -19.48 -17.38 -33.07
N ARG A 53 -18.25 -17.17 -32.58
CA ARG A 53 -17.48 -18.22 -31.90
C ARG A 53 -17.89 -18.33 -30.42
N PRO A 54 -18.25 -19.53 -29.92
CA PRO A 54 -18.53 -19.75 -28.51
C PRO A 54 -17.23 -19.82 -27.69
N GLU A 55 -17.21 -19.17 -26.54
CA GLU A 55 -16.08 -19.14 -25.61
C GLU A 55 -16.59 -19.12 -24.16
N MET A 56 -15.95 -19.89 -23.29
CA MET A 56 -16.20 -19.81 -21.85
C MET A 56 -15.42 -18.62 -21.26
N VAL A 57 -16.14 -17.76 -20.54
CA VAL A 57 -15.63 -16.49 -20.00
C VAL A 57 -15.65 -16.54 -18.47
N VAL A 58 -14.51 -16.29 -17.83
CA VAL A 58 -14.37 -16.29 -16.37
C VAL A 58 -14.97 -15.03 -15.75
N LEU A 59 -15.90 -15.21 -14.80
CA LEU A 59 -16.52 -14.11 -14.06
C LEU A 59 -15.90 -13.90 -12.67
N GLU A 60 -15.67 -15.00 -11.96
CA GLU A 60 -14.98 -15.04 -10.68
C GLU A 60 -14.45 -16.45 -10.38
N VAL A 61 -13.47 -16.53 -9.47
CA VAL A 61 -12.96 -17.80 -8.94
C VAL A 61 -13.08 -17.81 -7.42
N ASN A 62 -13.53 -18.95 -6.91
CA ASN A 62 -13.88 -19.17 -5.52
C ASN A 62 -12.94 -20.16 -4.85
N SER A 63 -12.40 -19.79 -3.68
CA SER A 63 -11.45 -20.62 -2.94
C SER A 63 -12.06 -21.65 -1.98
N CYS A 64 -13.36 -21.55 -1.75
CA CYS A 64 -14.20 -22.53 -1.06
C CYS A 64 -15.51 -22.61 -1.86
N PRO A 65 -15.47 -23.19 -3.08
CA PRO A 65 -16.65 -23.26 -3.91
C PRO A 65 -17.67 -24.23 -3.31
N SER A 66 -18.95 -23.89 -3.45
CA SER A 66 -20.07 -24.75 -3.09
C SER A 66 -20.67 -25.40 -4.33
N GLY A 67 -21.20 -26.61 -4.18
CA GLY A 67 -22.07 -27.24 -5.17
C GLY A 67 -21.88 -28.74 -5.34
N GLN A 68 -20.98 -29.38 -4.59
CA GLN A 68 -20.77 -30.81 -4.65
C GLN A 68 -22.04 -31.59 -4.29
N LYS A 69 -22.90 -31.00 -3.44
CA LYS A 69 -24.23 -31.51 -3.08
C LYS A 69 -25.23 -31.56 -4.25
N TYR A 70 -24.96 -30.87 -5.34
CA TYR A 70 -25.79 -30.87 -6.54
C TYR A 70 -25.33 -31.85 -7.61
N MET A 71 -24.19 -32.53 -7.39
CA MET A 71 -23.74 -33.60 -8.27
C MET A 71 -24.48 -34.90 -7.95
N PRO A 72 -25.05 -35.59 -8.94
CA PRO A 72 -25.57 -36.93 -8.76
C PRO A 72 -24.50 -37.85 -8.18
N HIS A 73 -24.88 -38.67 -7.20
CA HIS A 73 -24.01 -39.73 -6.70
C HIS A 73 -23.91 -40.82 -7.77
N GLY A 74 -22.70 -41.11 -8.24
CA GLY A 74 -22.46 -42.35 -9.00
C GLY A 74 -22.71 -43.56 -8.10
N THR A 75 -22.89 -44.74 -8.69
CA THR A 75 -22.92 -46.00 -7.94
C THR A 75 -21.56 -46.26 -7.27
N GLY A 76 -21.47 -46.12 -5.94
CA GLY A 76 -20.27 -46.45 -5.15
C GLY A 76 -19.58 -45.26 -4.44
N MET A 77 -18.38 -45.49 -3.88
CA MET A 77 -17.56 -44.50 -3.14
C MET A 77 -16.91 -43.41 -4.02
N ASP A 78 -17.38 -43.22 -5.25
CA ASP A 78 -16.71 -42.42 -6.29
C ASP A 78 -17.21 -40.97 -6.36
N SER A 79 -17.73 -40.46 -5.24
CA SER A 79 -18.28 -39.11 -5.11
C SER A 79 -17.18 -38.03 -5.17
N GLY A 80 -17.53 -36.82 -5.60
CA GLY A 80 -16.56 -35.71 -5.59
C GLY A 80 -16.07 -35.33 -4.18
N TYR A 81 -16.85 -35.64 -3.14
CA TYR A 81 -16.39 -35.56 -1.74
C TYR A 81 -15.18 -36.48 -1.51
N HIS A 82 -15.31 -37.77 -1.85
CA HIS A 82 -14.22 -38.76 -1.72
C HIS A 82 -13.02 -38.40 -2.58
N LYS A 83 -13.23 -37.98 -3.83
CA LYS A 83 -12.13 -37.59 -4.74
C LYS A 83 -11.32 -36.41 -4.19
N LEU A 84 -11.99 -35.34 -3.77
CA LEU A 84 -11.30 -34.18 -3.19
C LEU A 84 -10.54 -34.54 -1.91
N MET A 85 -11.18 -35.31 -1.02
CA MET A 85 -10.56 -35.70 0.25
C MET A 85 -9.38 -36.65 0.06
N SER A 86 -9.51 -37.68 -0.78
CA SER A 86 -8.51 -38.73 -0.95
C SER A 86 -7.36 -38.34 -1.87
N GLU A 87 -7.61 -37.64 -2.97
CA GLU A 87 -6.60 -37.34 -3.99
C GLU A 87 -5.90 -36.00 -3.75
N THR A 88 -6.54 -35.05 -3.04
CA THR A 88 -6.00 -33.69 -2.89
C THR A 88 -5.80 -33.26 -1.44
N PHE A 89 -6.82 -33.39 -0.57
CA PHE A 89 -6.67 -32.99 0.83
C PHE A 89 -5.64 -33.88 1.54
N ARG A 90 -5.78 -35.21 1.44
CA ARG A 90 -4.83 -36.17 2.00
C ARG A 90 -3.40 -35.92 1.53
N ASP A 91 -3.19 -35.72 0.24
CA ASP A 91 -1.87 -35.39 -0.32
C ASP A 91 -1.30 -34.07 0.25
N THR A 92 -2.17 -33.08 0.48
CA THR A 92 -1.78 -31.81 1.12
C THR A 92 -1.38 -32.00 2.58
N VAL A 93 -2.11 -32.83 3.33
CA VAL A 93 -1.77 -33.14 4.72
C VAL A 93 -0.46 -33.91 4.77
N SER A 94 -0.31 -34.98 3.97
CA SER A 94 0.91 -35.79 3.93
C SER A 94 2.16 -34.99 3.57
N SER A 95 2.05 -33.99 2.70
CA SER A 95 3.19 -33.17 2.26
C SER A 95 3.52 -31.98 3.16
N LYS A 96 2.59 -31.50 3.99
CA LYS A 96 2.76 -30.23 4.75
C LYS A 96 2.53 -30.33 6.25
N CYS A 97 2.03 -31.44 6.76
CA CYS A 97 1.75 -31.59 8.18
C CYS A 97 3.04 -31.44 9.00
N ASP A 98 2.98 -30.58 10.02
CA ASP A 98 4.03 -30.47 11.01
C ASP A 98 4.23 -31.83 11.71
N PRO A 99 5.46 -32.36 11.82
CA PRO A 99 5.72 -33.62 12.51
C PRO A 99 5.16 -33.67 13.94
N PHE A 100 5.15 -32.56 14.67
CA PHE A 100 4.63 -32.48 16.04
C PHE A 100 3.11 -32.69 16.11
N LEU A 101 2.40 -32.39 15.03
CA LEU A 101 0.95 -32.51 14.96
C LEU A 101 0.48 -33.84 14.35
N ARG A 102 1.37 -34.73 13.92
CA ARG A 102 1.00 -35.90 13.08
C ARG A 102 -0.10 -36.79 13.69
N ASN A 103 -0.15 -36.91 15.01
CA ASN A 103 -1.12 -37.75 15.74
C ASN A 103 -2.35 -36.96 16.26
N LYS A 104 -2.47 -35.67 15.92
CA LYS A 104 -3.60 -34.81 16.33
C LYS A 104 -4.78 -34.97 15.36
N PRO A 105 -6.03 -34.83 15.80
CA PRO A 105 -7.23 -35.06 14.97
C PRO A 105 -7.35 -34.10 13.77
N LEU A 106 -8.25 -34.44 12.84
CA LEU A 106 -8.66 -33.61 11.70
C LEU A 106 -9.93 -32.83 12.01
N ALA A 107 -10.14 -31.73 11.28
CA ALA A 107 -11.37 -30.94 11.39
C ALA A 107 -11.92 -30.50 10.02
N VAL A 108 -13.24 -30.33 9.97
CA VAL A 108 -13.97 -29.57 8.96
C VAL A 108 -14.55 -28.34 9.65
N VAL A 109 -14.13 -27.14 9.22
CA VAL A 109 -14.55 -25.88 9.82
C VAL A 109 -15.48 -25.14 8.86
N LEU A 110 -16.65 -24.70 9.33
CA LEU A 110 -17.73 -24.18 8.48
C LEU A 110 -18.39 -22.91 9.03
N ASP A 111 -18.96 -22.09 8.15
CA ASP A 111 -19.78 -20.92 8.53
C ASP A 111 -21.16 -20.88 7.83
N LYS A 112 -21.64 -22.04 7.37
CA LYS A 112 -22.92 -22.21 6.65
C LYS A 112 -23.63 -23.50 7.09
N ASN A 113 -24.80 -23.79 6.52
CA ASN A 113 -25.54 -25.02 6.80
C ASN A 113 -24.67 -26.27 6.56
N GLN A 114 -24.81 -27.27 7.45
CA GLN A 114 -23.97 -28.46 7.54
C GLN A 114 -24.08 -29.42 6.35
N LEU A 115 -25.11 -29.32 5.51
CA LEU A 115 -25.41 -30.32 4.47
C LEU A 115 -24.23 -30.72 3.58
N GLU A 116 -23.46 -29.77 3.06
CA GLU A 116 -22.29 -30.07 2.21
C GLU A 116 -21.04 -30.41 3.02
N THR A 117 -20.88 -29.77 4.18
CA THR A 117 -19.69 -29.93 5.02
C THR A 117 -19.68 -31.24 5.78
N SER A 118 -20.85 -31.77 6.16
CA SER A 118 -20.98 -33.12 6.73
C SER A 118 -20.60 -34.19 5.70
N GLY A 119 -20.89 -33.98 4.41
CA GLY A 119 -20.43 -34.84 3.32
C GLY A 119 -18.91 -34.92 3.22
N TYR A 120 -18.22 -33.76 3.28
CA TYR A 120 -16.75 -33.73 3.34
C TYR A 120 -16.19 -34.37 4.62
N ALA A 121 -16.82 -34.14 5.77
CA ALA A 121 -16.40 -34.72 7.05
C ALA A 121 -16.55 -36.25 7.05
N ALA A 122 -17.69 -36.76 6.55
CA ALA A 122 -17.96 -38.19 6.43
C ALA A 122 -16.98 -38.86 5.46
N ALA A 123 -16.74 -38.26 4.29
CA ALA A 123 -15.74 -38.76 3.35
C ALA A 123 -14.34 -38.78 3.98
N LEU A 124 -13.97 -37.72 4.71
CA LEU A 124 -12.67 -37.64 5.37
C LEU A 124 -12.52 -38.71 6.46
N ALA A 125 -13.53 -38.89 7.31
CA ALA A 125 -13.55 -39.92 8.35
C ALA A 125 -13.49 -41.34 7.75
N ASP A 126 -14.21 -41.58 6.66
CA ASP A 126 -14.16 -42.85 5.95
C ASP A 126 -12.79 -43.13 5.31
N ILE A 127 -12.15 -42.14 4.71
CA ILE A 127 -10.83 -42.28 4.07
C ILE A 127 -9.72 -42.49 5.10
N THR A 128 -9.82 -41.82 6.25
CA THR A 128 -8.76 -41.79 7.27
C THR A 128 -8.97 -42.80 8.39
N LYS A 129 -10.19 -43.33 8.53
CA LYS A 129 -10.61 -44.25 9.60
C LYS A 129 -10.37 -43.70 11.01
N GLU A 130 -10.51 -42.38 11.17
CA GLU A 130 -10.37 -41.66 12.45
C GLU A 130 -11.52 -40.64 12.61
N PRO A 131 -11.81 -40.20 13.85
CA PRO A 131 -12.78 -39.14 14.09
C PRO A 131 -12.37 -37.81 13.45
N VAL A 132 -13.35 -37.11 12.88
CA VAL A 132 -13.20 -35.77 12.29
C VAL A 132 -14.12 -34.81 13.00
N TYR A 133 -13.57 -33.74 13.57
CA TYR A 133 -14.38 -32.69 14.18
C TYR A 133 -15.11 -31.87 13.12
N VAL A 134 -16.40 -31.62 13.32
CA VAL A 134 -17.18 -30.69 12.49
C VAL A 134 -17.47 -29.47 13.35
N VAL A 135 -16.92 -28.32 12.95
CA VAL A 135 -16.81 -27.15 13.83
C VAL A 135 -17.39 -25.92 13.16
N GLU A 136 -18.33 -25.28 13.86
CA GLU A 136 -18.97 -24.06 13.42
C GLU A 136 -18.14 -22.82 13.79
N ALA A 137 -17.92 -21.94 12.83
CA ALA A 137 -17.12 -20.72 12.93
C ALA A 137 -17.83 -19.54 12.24
N TYR A 138 -19.06 -19.26 12.68
CA TYR A 138 -19.91 -18.20 12.14
C TYR A 138 -19.34 -16.81 12.45
N LEU A 139 -19.65 -15.84 11.59
CA LEU A 139 -19.11 -14.47 11.70
C LEU A 139 -19.62 -13.71 12.93
N ASN A 140 -20.83 -14.02 13.40
CA ASN A 140 -21.49 -13.39 14.54
C ASN A 140 -21.16 -14.05 15.88
N GLN A 141 -20.41 -15.16 15.87
CA GLN A 141 -19.96 -15.78 17.11
C GLN A 141 -18.85 -14.96 17.76
N PRO A 142 -18.75 -14.98 19.10
CA PRO A 142 -17.59 -14.45 19.79
C PRO A 142 -16.30 -15.02 19.20
N LYS A 143 -15.32 -14.14 19.18
CA LYS A 143 -13.94 -14.44 18.87
C LYS A 143 -13.50 -15.55 19.88
N GLU A 144 -12.90 -16.65 19.40
CA GLU A 144 -12.56 -17.86 20.16
C GLU A 144 -13.72 -18.73 20.71
N HIS A 145 -14.89 -18.70 20.08
CA HIS A 145 -16.02 -19.52 20.52
C HIS A 145 -15.80 -21.04 20.35
N ASN A 146 -15.63 -21.53 19.11
CA ASN A 146 -15.44 -22.96 18.83
C ASN A 146 -14.07 -23.29 18.22
N ILE A 147 -13.33 -22.26 17.82
CA ILE A 147 -11.97 -22.36 17.28
C ILE A 147 -11.08 -21.33 17.96
N ARG A 148 -9.87 -21.72 18.37
CA ARG A 148 -8.84 -20.80 18.85
C ARG A 148 -7.49 -21.09 18.26
N TRP A 149 -6.58 -20.13 18.38
CA TRP A 149 -5.24 -20.21 17.77
C TRP A 149 -4.15 -19.97 18.81
N THR A 150 -3.44 -21.05 19.15
CA THR A 150 -2.30 -21.01 20.05
C THR A 150 -1.05 -21.27 19.24
N ASP A 151 -0.13 -20.31 19.15
CA ASP A 151 1.18 -20.52 18.49
C ASP A 151 1.13 -20.93 17.00
N GLY A 152 0.03 -20.58 16.32
CA GLY A 152 -0.26 -20.98 14.94
C GLY A 152 -0.90 -22.38 14.81
N ILE A 153 -1.17 -23.06 15.92
CA ILE A 153 -1.91 -24.33 15.98
C ILE A 153 -3.38 -23.99 16.22
N MET A 154 -4.26 -24.56 15.39
CA MET A 154 -5.70 -24.46 15.61
C MET A 154 -6.12 -25.46 16.67
N GLU A 155 -6.91 -24.99 17.63
CA GLU A 155 -7.59 -25.84 18.60
C GLU A 155 -9.10 -25.72 18.39
N VAL A 156 -9.81 -26.84 18.48
CA VAL A 156 -11.27 -26.91 18.33
C VAL A 156 -11.90 -27.34 19.63
N ARG A 157 -13.06 -26.76 19.95
CA ARG A 157 -13.82 -27.10 21.16
C ARG A 157 -14.82 -28.21 20.85
N ASP A 158 -14.85 -29.26 21.66
CA ASP A 158 -15.85 -30.32 21.56
C ASP A 158 -17.10 -30.01 22.39
N VAL A 159 -18.03 -30.98 22.45
CA VAL A 159 -19.30 -30.86 23.19
C VAL A 159 -19.13 -30.90 24.72
N GLU A 160 -17.96 -31.29 25.21
CA GLU A 160 -17.60 -31.34 26.64
C GLU A 160 -16.75 -30.12 27.06
N ASP A 161 -16.70 -29.09 26.21
CA ASP A 161 -15.86 -27.88 26.36
C ASP A 161 -14.34 -28.15 26.42
N GLN A 162 -13.90 -29.32 25.91
CA GLN A 162 -12.47 -29.63 25.83
C GLN A 162 -11.86 -29.11 24.52
N TRP A 163 -10.63 -28.61 24.62
CA TRP A 163 -9.88 -28.06 23.48
C TRP A 163 -8.93 -29.10 22.88
N HIS A 164 -9.10 -29.34 21.58
CA HIS A 164 -8.31 -30.31 20.82
C HIS A 164 -7.47 -29.59 19.76
N ALA A 165 -6.14 -29.63 19.88
CA ALA A 165 -5.25 -29.23 18.81
C ALA A 165 -5.47 -30.11 17.57
N VAL A 166 -5.55 -29.53 16.38
CA VAL A 166 -5.78 -30.27 15.13
C VAL A 166 -4.62 -30.15 14.14
N ARG A 167 -4.33 -31.25 13.44
CA ARG A 167 -3.18 -31.32 12.51
C ARG A 167 -3.47 -30.68 11.16
N ALA A 168 -4.70 -30.83 10.70
CA ALA A 168 -5.18 -30.22 9.47
C ALA A 168 -6.67 -29.96 9.52
N ALA A 169 -7.10 -28.93 8.78
CA ALA A 169 -8.48 -28.53 8.69
C ALA A 169 -8.90 -28.32 7.23
N PHE A 170 -9.98 -28.97 6.84
CA PHE A 170 -10.72 -28.62 5.63
C PHE A 170 -11.58 -27.40 5.94
N ARG A 171 -11.20 -26.26 5.35
CA ARG A 171 -11.84 -24.98 5.61
C ARG A 171 -12.98 -24.73 4.61
N TYR A 172 -14.20 -24.71 5.13
CA TYR A 172 -15.42 -24.28 4.45
C TYR A 172 -15.97 -22.99 5.09
N VAL A 173 -15.07 -22.03 5.35
CA VAL A 173 -15.39 -20.73 5.95
C VAL A 173 -15.45 -19.68 4.85
N THR A 174 -16.65 -19.17 4.59
CA THR A 174 -17.02 -18.48 3.36
C THR A 174 -17.34 -17.00 3.46
N GLN A 175 -17.48 -16.42 4.64
CA GLN A 175 -17.73 -14.99 4.81
C GLN A 175 -16.58 -14.38 5.59
N LYS A 176 -15.81 -13.46 5.03
CA LYS A 176 -14.65 -12.77 5.66
C LYS A 176 -13.67 -13.68 6.44
N PRO A 177 -13.23 -14.85 5.93
CA PRO A 177 -12.55 -15.88 6.73
C PRO A 177 -11.24 -15.43 7.42
N TRP A 178 -10.61 -14.36 6.92
CA TRP A 178 -9.43 -13.72 7.53
C TRP A 178 -9.69 -13.10 8.91
N THR A 179 -10.95 -13.00 9.34
CA THR A 179 -11.30 -12.52 10.69
C THR A 179 -11.24 -13.60 11.76
N ARG A 180 -11.16 -14.88 11.38
CA ARG A 180 -11.09 -16.03 12.30
C ARG A 180 -9.91 -16.96 12.08
N ILE A 181 -9.28 -16.92 10.91
CA ILE A 181 -8.19 -17.83 10.54
C ILE A 181 -6.94 -16.99 10.18
N PRO A 182 -5.80 -17.22 10.84
CA PRO A 182 -4.55 -16.52 10.56
C PRO A 182 -4.04 -16.73 9.12
N LEU A 183 -3.22 -15.80 8.64
CA LEU A 183 -2.53 -15.91 7.35
C LEU A 183 -1.44 -16.99 7.34
N THR A 184 -0.82 -17.24 8.49
CA THR A 184 0.23 -18.24 8.69
C THR A 184 -0.17 -19.17 9.82
N THR A 185 -0.16 -20.47 9.57
CA THR A 185 -0.60 -21.51 10.50
C THR A 185 0.39 -22.68 10.48
N LYS A 186 0.59 -23.33 11.63
CA LYS A 186 1.24 -24.64 11.77
C LYS A 186 0.27 -25.76 11.44
N THR A 187 -0.98 -25.66 11.91
CA THR A 187 -2.07 -26.52 11.42
C THR A 187 -2.24 -26.33 9.91
N VAL A 188 -2.31 -27.43 9.16
CA VAL A 188 -2.51 -27.36 7.71
C VAL A 188 -3.94 -26.93 7.41
N VAL A 189 -4.14 -25.69 6.97
CA VAL A 189 -5.44 -25.21 6.50
C VAL A 189 -5.53 -25.39 4.99
N PHE A 190 -6.49 -26.21 4.52
CA PHE A 190 -6.71 -26.43 3.09
C PHE A 190 -7.20 -25.17 2.40
N ASN A 191 -6.52 -24.79 1.31
CA ASN A 191 -6.60 -23.45 0.72
C ASN A 191 -6.44 -22.35 1.80
N PRO A 192 -5.22 -22.01 2.24
CA PRO A 192 -5.02 -21.03 3.32
C PRO A 192 -5.60 -19.65 2.99
N ILE A 193 -5.78 -18.80 4.01
CA ILE A 193 -6.37 -17.45 3.84
C ILE A 193 -5.60 -16.60 2.83
N SER A 194 -4.30 -16.81 2.71
CA SER A 194 -3.48 -16.19 1.65
C SER A 194 -4.04 -16.43 0.25
N CYS A 195 -4.62 -17.60 -0.04
CA CYS A 195 -5.26 -17.88 -1.33
C CYS A 195 -6.53 -17.04 -1.55
N CYS A 196 -7.31 -16.76 -0.49
CA CYS A 196 -8.47 -15.87 -0.58
C CYS A 196 -8.04 -14.46 -0.99
N LEU A 197 -7.01 -13.94 -0.32
CA LEU A 197 -6.51 -12.58 -0.56
C LEU A 197 -5.78 -12.46 -1.90
N ALA A 198 -5.13 -13.53 -2.37
CA ALA A 198 -4.42 -13.58 -3.65
C ALA A 198 -5.32 -13.66 -4.89
N GLY A 199 -6.63 -13.76 -4.73
CA GLY A 199 -7.58 -13.76 -5.84
C GLY A 199 -8.70 -14.79 -5.74
N GLY A 200 -8.59 -15.79 -4.86
CA GLY A 200 -9.66 -16.79 -4.69
C GLY A 200 -10.90 -16.27 -3.97
N ARG A 201 -10.89 -15.02 -3.50
CA ARG A 201 -12.04 -14.25 -2.98
C ARG A 201 -11.93 -12.77 -3.30
N ASN A 202 -10.70 -12.24 -3.29
CA ASN A 202 -10.43 -10.86 -3.64
C ASN A 202 -10.47 -10.68 -5.17
N LYS A 203 -11.60 -10.20 -5.69
CA LYS A 203 -11.82 -10.02 -7.13
C LYS A 203 -10.79 -9.07 -7.77
N LEU A 204 -10.27 -8.11 -7.03
CA LEU A 204 -9.30 -7.13 -7.54
C LEU A 204 -7.96 -7.80 -7.79
N LEU A 205 -7.49 -8.59 -6.81
CA LEU A 205 -6.25 -9.35 -6.92
C LEU A 205 -6.38 -10.48 -7.94
N ALA A 206 -7.58 -11.04 -8.12
CA ALA A 206 -7.86 -12.01 -9.17
C ALA A 206 -7.65 -11.39 -10.56
N ALA A 207 -8.25 -10.23 -10.83
CA ALA A 207 -8.07 -9.54 -12.11
C ALA A 207 -6.60 -9.20 -12.40
N MET A 208 -5.87 -8.71 -11.40
CA MET A 208 -4.41 -8.50 -11.51
C MET A 208 -3.65 -9.80 -11.78
N ALA A 209 -4.02 -10.91 -11.13
CA ALA A 209 -3.39 -12.20 -11.37
C ALA A 209 -3.66 -12.71 -12.79
N TYR A 210 -4.86 -12.47 -13.34
CA TYR A 210 -5.21 -12.85 -14.71
C TYR A 210 -4.43 -12.05 -15.75
N GLU A 211 -4.29 -10.74 -15.55
CA GLU A 211 -3.45 -9.89 -16.41
C GLU A 211 -1.98 -10.34 -16.39
N ASP A 212 -1.41 -10.59 -15.21
CA ASP A 212 -0.05 -11.10 -15.06
C ASP A 212 0.13 -12.45 -15.77
N PHE A 213 -0.84 -13.36 -15.62
CA PHE A 213 -0.83 -14.65 -16.28
C PHE A 213 -0.87 -14.49 -17.81
N ASN A 214 -1.78 -13.67 -18.32
CA ASN A 214 -1.93 -13.43 -19.76
C ASN A 214 -0.67 -12.82 -20.38
N LYS A 215 0.00 -11.89 -19.67
CA LYS A 215 1.31 -11.36 -20.10
C LYS A 215 2.38 -12.44 -20.14
N GLN A 216 2.45 -13.31 -19.12
CA GLN A 216 3.41 -14.43 -19.07
C GLN A 216 3.17 -15.50 -20.14
N GLN A 217 1.93 -15.66 -20.62
CA GLN A 217 1.58 -16.60 -21.68
C GLN A 217 1.62 -15.95 -23.08
N GLY A 218 2.19 -14.74 -23.21
CA GLY A 218 2.39 -14.09 -24.49
C GLY A 218 3.08 -15.03 -25.49
N GLY A 219 2.45 -15.24 -26.65
CA GLY A 219 2.96 -16.11 -27.71
C GLY A 219 2.57 -17.59 -27.64
N THR A 220 1.91 -18.07 -26.57
CA THR A 220 1.49 -19.49 -26.46
C THR A 220 0.05 -19.77 -26.87
N GLY A 221 -0.75 -18.72 -27.15
CA GLY A 221 -2.20 -18.81 -27.42
C GLY A 221 -3.06 -18.99 -26.15
N LEU A 222 -2.46 -19.31 -25.00
CA LEU A 222 -3.20 -19.43 -23.74
C LEU A 222 -3.55 -18.06 -23.16
N ARG A 223 -4.84 -17.83 -22.91
CA ARG A 223 -5.33 -16.59 -22.33
C ARG A 223 -6.57 -16.82 -21.47
N ILE A 224 -6.55 -16.28 -20.25
CA ILE A 224 -7.72 -16.17 -19.39
C ILE A 224 -8.66 -15.14 -20.00
N ARG A 225 -9.86 -15.58 -20.36
CA ARG A 225 -10.92 -14.75 -20.93
C ARG A 225 -11.74 -14.14 -19.80
N THR A 226 -11.61 -12.82 -19.63
CA THR A 226 -12.47 -12.02 -18.75
C THR A 226 -12.98 -10.80 -19.51
N PRO A 227 -14.19 -10.30 -19.22
CA PRO A 227 -14.65 -9.03 -19.78
C PRO A 227 -13.68 -7.90 -19.44
N ARG A 228 -13.61 -6.89 -20.32
CA ARG A 228 -12.78 -5.70 -20.10
C ARG A 228 -13.08 -5.11 -18.72
N THR A 229 -12.06 -4.85 -17.93
CA THR A 229 -12.23 -4.53 -16.51
C THR A 229 -11.39 -3.31 -16.13
N PHE A 230 -12.02 -2.33 -15.50
CA PHE A 230 -11.37 -1.22 -14.82
C PHE A 230 -11.15 -1.59 -13.34
N LEU A 231 -9.90 -1.48 -12.90
CA LEU A 231 -9.47 -1.83 -11.56
C LEU A 231 -9.36 -0.59 -10.68
N ARG A 232 -9.57 -0.77 -9.36
CA ARG A 232 -9.39 0.27 -8.33
C ARG A 232 -10.25 1.52 -8.56
N VAL A 233 -11.42 1.36 -9.15
CA VAL A 233 -12.37 2.45 -9.42
C VAL A 233 -12.99 2.90 -8.11
N THR A 234 -12.96 4.20 -7.84
CA THR A 234 -13.65 4.77 -6.66
C THR A 234 -15.14 4.91 -6.93
N LYS A 235 -15.97 5.00 -5.87
CA LYS A 235 -17.42 5.20 -6.05
C LYS A 235 -17.71 6.41 -6.97
N ALA A 236 -17.02 7.53 -6.75
CA ALA A 236 -17.14 8.74 -7.58
C ALA A 236 -16.73 8.55 -9.05
N GLN A 237 -15.84 7.59 -9.34
CA GLN A 237 -15.39 7.28 -10.71
C GLN A 237 -16.27 6.24 -11.42
N ILE A 238 -17.24 5.61 -10.73
CA ILE A 238 -18.13 4.61 -11.33
C ILE A 238 -18.85 5.18 -12.57
N PRO A 239 -19.47 6.37 -12.54
CA PRO A 239 -20.15 6.92 -13.72
C PRO A 239 -19.23 7.05 -14.94
N THR A 240 -18.01 7.57 -14.75
CA THR A 240 -17.00 7.70 -15.82
C THR A 240 -16.58 6.35 -16.37
N ALA A 241 -16.36 5.35 -15.50
CA ALA A 241 -15.99 4.00 -15.92
C ALA A 241 -17.14 3.30 -16.68
N VAL A 242 -18.39 3.51 -16.26
CA VAL A 242 -19.60 3.01 -16.95
C VAL A 242 -19.72 3.65 -18.34
N GLN A 243 -19.51 4.96 -18.44
CA GLN A 243 -19.53 5.66 -19.72
C GLN A 243 -18.44 5.16 -20.68
N ALA A 244 -17.24 4.90 -20.17
CA ALA A 244 -16.14 4.32 -20.95
C ALA A 244 -16.41 2.90 -21.49
N LEU A 245 -17.42 2.22 -20.95
CA LEU A 245 -17.92 0.91 -21.42
C LEU A 245 -19.18 1.03 -22.29
N GLY A 246 -19.56 2.23 -22.74
CA GLY A 246 -20.77 2.42 -23.55
C GLY A 246 -22.05 2.45 -22.72
N GLY A 247 -21.97 2.89 -21.46
CA GLY A 247 -23.11 3.16 -20.60
C GLY A 247 -23.67 1.94 -19.86
N LYS A 248 -23.05 0.75 -20.01
CA LYS A 248 -23.47 -0.47 -19.33
C LYS A 248 -22.29 -1.19 -18.70
N ALA A 249 -22.46 -1.66 -17.47
CA ALA A 249 -21.37 -2.31 -16.75
C ALA A 249 -21.87 -3.21 -15.62
N VAL A 250 -20.96 -4.02 -15.09
CA VAL A 250 -21.11 -4.75 -13.83
C VAL A 250 -20.10 -4.17 -12.83
N ILE A 251 -20.59 -3.69 -11.70
CA ILE A 251 -19.78 -3.14 -10.61
C ILE A 251 -19.68 -4.19 -9.51
N LYS A 252 -18.46 -4.51 -9.07
CA LYS A 252 -18.19 -5.55 -8.08
C LYS A 252 -17.37 -5.00 -6.91
N VAL A 253 -17.84 -5.24 -5.70
CA VAL A 253 -17.09 -5.03 -4.45
C VAL A 253 -16.01 -6.13 -4.33
N PRO A 254 -14.72 -5.79 -4.18
CA PRO A 254 -13.63 -6.76 -4.27
C PRO A 254 -13.69 -7.94 -3.30
N TYR A 255 -14.19 -7.72 -2.08
CA TYR A 255 -14.16 -8.71 -0.99
C TYR A 255 -15.48 -9.43 -0.75
N SER A 256 -16.55 -9.03 -1.45
CA SER A 256 -17.89 -9.58 -1.23
C SER A 256 -18.09 -10.90 -1.97
N ASN A 257 -19.04 -11.71 -1.47
CA ASN A 257 -19.29 -13.08 -1.92
C ASN A 257 -20.80 -13.35 -2.01
N CYS A 258 -21.19 -14.44 -2.68
CA CYS A 258 -22.59 -14.90 -2.82
C CYS A 258 -23.48 -13.86 -3.52
N GLY A 259 -22.97 -13.20 -4.56
CA GLY A 259 -23.71 -12.17 -5.30
C GLY A 259 -23.89 -10.84 -4.56
N GLN A 260 -23.52 -10.77 -3.27
CA GLN A 260 -23.58 -9.53 -2.50
C GLN A 260 -22.51 -8.57 -3.01
N GLY A 261 -22.87 -7.29 -3.16
CA GLY A 261 -21.95 -6.28 -3.68
C GLY A 261 -21.61 -6.45 -5.16
N VAL A 262 -22.47 -7.10 -5.95
CA VAL A 262 -22.44 -7.08 -7.41
C VAL A 262 -23.66 -6.30 -7.89
N TYR A 263 -23.44 -5.34 -8.78
CA TYR A 263 -24.48 -4.45 -9.28
C TYR A 263 -24.39 -4.38 -10.79
N THR A 264 -25.49 -4.63 -11.47
CA THR A 264 -25.64 -4.42 -12.91
C THR A 264 -26.14 -3.01 -13.16
N VAL A 265 -25.58 -2.36 -14.18
CA VAL A 265 -26.01 -1.04 -14.64
C VAL A 265 -26.27 -1.15 -16.13
N THR A 266 -27.54 -1.01 -16.50
CA THR A 266 -28.03 -0.98 -17.88
C THR A 266 -28.78 0.32 -18.22
N SER A 267 -29.12 1.11 -17.20
CA SER A 267 -29.80 2.41 -17.31
C SER A 267 -29.26 3.44 -16.31
N GLN A 268 -29.56 4.72 -16.54
CA GLN A 268 -29.21 5.79 -15.59
C GLN A 268 -29.88 5.59 -14.22
N LYS A 269 -31.12 5.09 -14.20
CA LYS A 269 -31.87 4.79 -12.97
C LYS A 269 -31.12 3.81 -12.07
N GLU A 270 -30.54 2.75 -12.65
CA GLU A 270 -29.75 1.77 -11.90
C GLU A 270 -28.40 2.33 -11.43
N LEU A 271 -27.77 3.17 -12.25
CA LEU A 271 -26.56 3.89 -11.85
C LEU A 271 -26.84 4.81 -10.65
N ASP A 272 -27.91 5.58 -10.70
CA ASP A 272 -28.31 6.47 -9.60
C ASP A 272 -28.64 5.68 -8.33
N LYS A 273 -29.37 4.56 -8.46
CA LYS A 273 -29.66 3.63 -7.35
C LYS A 273 -28.37 3.11 -6.72
N LEU A 274 -27.39 2.69 -7.52
CA LEU A 274 -26.08 2.24 -7.04
C LEU A 274 -25.32 3.38 -6.34
N MET A 275 -25.31 4.58 -6.92
CA MET A 275 -24.60 5.73 -6.37
C MET A 275 -25.21 6.23 -5.06
N ALA A 276 -26.49 5.97 -4.81
CA ALA A 276 -27.15 6.27 -3.54
C ALA A 276 -26.81 5.29 -2.40
N LEU A 277 -26.31 4.08 -2.69
CA LEU A 277 -26.02 3.08 -1.67
C LEU A 277 -24.83 3.47 -0.80
N ASP A 278 -24.93 3.34 0.51
CA ASP A 278 -23.75 3.40 1.39
C ASP A 278 -22.97 2.09 1.30
N LEU A 279 -21.76 2.15 0.75
CA LEU A 279 -20.94 0.97 0.44
C LEU A 279 -19.68 1.02 1.31
N ASN A 280 -19.54 0.03 2.20
CA ASN A 280 -18.45 -0.10 3.17
C ASN A 280 -17.03 -0.31 2.58
N TYR A 281 -16.87 -0.25 1.26
CA TYR A 281 -15.60 -0.37 0.58
C TYR A 281 -15.49 0.72 -0.48
N GLU A 282 -14.32 1.33 -0.61
CA GLU A 282 -14.13 2.51 -1.46
C GLU A 282 -13.66 2.20 -2.87
N LYS A 283 -13.14 0.99 -3.08
CA LYS A 283 -12.61 0.53 -4.36
C LYS A 283 -13.49 -0.57 -4.91
N PHE A 284 -13.83 -0.41 -6.19
CA PHE A 284 -14.67 -1.30 -6.96
C PHE A 284 -13.91 -1.78 -8.19
N ILE A 285 -14.47 -2.83 -8.78
CA ILE A 285 -14.10 -3.29 -10.11
C ILE A 285 -15.29 -2.99 -11.01
N VAL A 286 -15.06 -2.28 -12.11
CA VAL A 286 -16.09 -1.97 -13.09
C VAL A 286 -15.77 -2.75 -14.36
N GLN A 287 -16.65 -3.66 -14.72
CA GLN A 287 -16.41 -4.66 -15.76
C GLN A 287 -17.44 -4.53 -16.87
N ALA A 288 -17.03 -4.73 -18.13
CA ALA A 288 -17.92 -4.78 -19.28
C ALA A 288 -19.01 -5.84 -19.05
N LEU A 289 -20.24 -5.47 -19.35
CA LEU A 289 -21.41 -6.30 -19.14
C LEU A 289 -21.57 -7.27 -20.31
N VAL A 290 -21.65 -8.57 -20.01
CA VAL A 290 -22.01 -9.61 -20.98
C VAL A 290 -23.52 -9.78 -20.93
N GLY A 291 -24.21 -9.27 -21.95
CA GLY A 291 -25.66 -9.24 -22.04
C GLY A 291 -26.15 -9.76 -23.39
N HIS A 292 -27.33 -9.32 -23.83
CA HIS A 292 -27.86 -9.71 -25.14
C HIS A 292 -27.03 -9.14 -26.30
N LYS A 293 -27.07 -9.77 -27.47
CA LYS A 293 -26.33 -9.32 -28.68
C LYS A 293 -26.60 -7.87 -29.07
N ASN A 294 -27.80 -7.36 -28.78
CA ASN A 294 -28.21 -6.00 -29.14
C ASN A 294 -27.67 -4.91 -28.20
N TRP A 295 -27.29 -5.27 -26.97
CA TRP A 295 -26.97 -4.27 -25.95
C TRP A 295 -25.81 -4.62 -25.03
N SER A 296 -25.14 -5.75 -25.21
CA SER A 296 -23.90 -6.09 -24.50
C SER A 296 -22.83 -4.99 -24.69
N SER A 297 -22.07 -4.69 -23.63
CA SER A 297 -20.92 -3.76 -23.67
C SER A 297 -19.58 -4.49 -23.74
N SER A 298 -19.62 -5.82 -23.67
CA SER A 298 -18.46 -6.69 -23.75
C SER A 298 -18.21 -7.14 -25.19
N GLN A 299 -17.02 -7.69 -25.46
CA GLN A 299 -16.74 -8.37 -26.74
C GLN A 299 -17.50 -9.69 -26.92
N TRP A 300 -18.21 -10.12 -25.87
CA TRP A 300 -19.12 -11.27 -25.87
C TRP A 300 -20.56 -10.80 -25.63
N HIS A 301 -21.51 -11.46 -26.27
CA HIS A 301 -22.88 -11.54 -25.78
C HIS A 301 -23.13 -12.92 -25.16
N HIS A 302 -24.13 -13.03 -24.30
CA HIS A 302 -24.46 -14.29 -23.63
C HIS A 302 -25.11 -15.27 -24.62
N ALA A 303 -24.75 -16.56 -24.55
CA ALA A 303 -25.32 -17.60 -25.41
C ALA A 303 -26.76 -17.99 -25.03
N CYS A 304 -27.10 -17.81 -23.74
CA CYS A 304 -28.37 -18.17 -23.11
C CYS A 304 -28.70 -19.66 -23.19
N THR A 305 -29.72 -20.08 -22.42
CA THR A 305 -30.31 -21.41 -22.59
C THR A 305 -30.89 -21.55 -24.00
N LEU A 306 -31.06 -22.79 -24.45
CA LEU A 306 -31.96 -23.06 -25.57
C LEU A 306 -33.35 -22.47 -25.25
N PRO A 307 -34.08 -21.96 -26.26
CA PRO A 307 -35.43 -21.46 -26.06
C PRO A 307 -36.33 -22.53 -25.45
N ASP A 308 -37.12 -22.15 -24.44
CA ASP A 308 -38.18 -23.01 -23.94
C ASP A 308 -39.37 -23.10 -24.92
N GLU A 309 -40.43 -23.81 -24.55
CA GLU A 309 -41.62 -23.97 -25.40
C GLU A 309 -42.31 -22.65 -25.77
N GLU A 310 -42.09 -21.59 -24.98
CA GLU A 310 -42.60 -20.24 -25.22
C GLU A 310 -41.59 -19.35 -25.97
N GLY A 311 -40.44 -19.91 -26.38
CA GLY A 311 -39.37 -19.21 -27.07
C GLY A 311 -38.50 -18.34 -26.15
N ARG A 312 -38.56 -18.53 -24.84
CA ARG A 312 -37.83 -17.71 -23.86
C ARG A 312 -36.42 -18.26 -23.62
N GLU A 313 -35.45 -17.36 -23.57
CA GLU A 313 -34.04 -17.68 -23.36
C GLU A 313 -33.53 -17.03 -22.06
N TYR A 314 -32.78 -17.77 -21.24
CA TYR A 314 -32.33 -17.29 -19.93
C TYR A 314 -30.81 -17.18 -19.88
N VAL A 315 -30.30 -16.12 -19.22
CA VAL A 315 -28.88 -16.07 -18.82
C VAL A 315 -28.62 -17.16 -17.79
N PHE A 316 -27.48 -17.82 -17.91
CA PHE A 316 -27.04 -18.81 -16.94
C PHE A 316 -25.53 -18.76 -16.79
N ASP A 317 -25.05 -19.12 -15.61
CA ASP A 317 -23.62 -19.38 -15.41
C ASP A 317 -23.39 -20.86 -15.15
N THR A 318 -22.20 -21.32 -15.51
CA THR A 318 -21.72 -22.67 -15.21
C THR A 318 -20.60 -22.58 -14.21
N ARG A 319 -20.82 -23.17 -13.03
CA ARG A 319 -19.78 -23.29 -12.02
C ARG A 319 -19.01 -24.59 -12.26
N LEU A 320 -17.74 -24.47 -12.64
CA LEU A 320 -16.85 -25.61 -12.81
C LEU A 320 -15.81 -25.63 -11.69
N MET A 321 -15.74 -26.74 -10.96
CA MET A 321 -14.76 -26.98 -9.92
C MET A 321 -13.64 -27.89 -10.39
N VAL A 322 -12.41 -27.53 -10.03
CA VAL A 322 -11.20 -28.33 -10.27
C VAL A 322 -10.47 -28.59 -8.96
N HIS A 323 -9.78 -29.71 -8.90
CA HIS A 323 -8.88 -30.04 -7.80
C HIS A 323 -7.52 -30.52 -8.34
N ALA A 324 -6.47 -30.28 -7.56
CA ALA A 324 -5.10 -30.62 -7.92
C ALA A 324 -4.69 -31.96 -7.31
N THR A 325 -4.48 -32.94 -8.17
CA THR A 325 -3.88 -34.24 -7.82
C THR A 325 -2.35 -34.16 -7.93
N PRO A 326 -1.61 -35.17 -7.47
CA PRO A 326 -0.18 -35.27 -7.76
C PRO A 326 0.14 -35.25 -9.26
N ASP A 327 -0.78 -35.62 -10.15
CA ASP A 327 -0.54 -35.67 -11.59
C ASP A 327 -0.98 -34.38 -12.34
N GLY A 328 -1.52 -33.39 -11.63
CA GLY A 328 -2.08 -32.16 -12.22
C GLY A 328 -3.53 -31.91 -11.85
N PHE A 329 -4.18 -30.98 -12.54
CA PHE A 329 -5.59 -30.64 -12.31
C PHE A 329 -6.54 -31.66 -12.90
N ARG A 330 -7.72 -31.79 -12.28
CA ARG A 330 -8.83 -32.61 -12.75
C ARG A 330 -10.16 -31.91 -12.49
N PRO A 331 -11.17 -32.03 -13.37
CA PRO A 331 -12.53 -31.57 -13.07
C PRO A 331 -13.12 -32.39 -11.92
N LEU A 332 -13.87 -31.72 -11.05
CA LEU A 332 -14.45 -32.32 -9.83
C LEU A 332 -15.98 -32.26 -9.82
N CYS A 333 -16.54 -31.09 -10.10
CA CYS A 333 -17.97 -30.83 -10.03
C CYS A 333 -18.34 -29.76 -11.05
N ILE A 334 -19.53 -29.88 -11.63
CA ILE A 334 -20.11 -28.89 -12.52
C ILE A 334 -21.61 -28.81 -12.27
N PHE A 335 -22.17 -27.60 -12.30
CA PHE A 335 -23.60 -27.35 -12.30
C PHE A 335 -23.84 -25.94 -12.84
N SER A 336 -25.06 -25.64 -13.25
CA SER A 336 -25.42 -24.33 -13.76
C SER A 336 -26.53 -23.68 -12.94
N ARG A 337 -26.63 -22.36 -13.04
CA ARG A 337 -27.70 -21.57 -12.41
C ARG A 337 -28.22 -20.57 -13.42
N ARG A 338 -29.54 -20.44 -13.52
CA ARG A 338 -30.17 -19.47 -14.42
C ARG A 338 -30.64 -18.21 -13.69
N ALA A 339 -30.79 -17.13 -14.45
CA ALA A 339 -31.46 -15.90 -14.03
C ALA A 339 -32.96 -16.16 -13.77
N HIS A 340 -33.63 -15.22 -13.10
CA HIS A 340 -35.05 -15.34 -12.75
C HIS A 340 -35.95 -15.09 -13.97
N LEU A 341 -35.65 -14.04 -14.72
CA LEU A 341 -36.38 -13.63 -15.92
C LEU A 341 -35.60 -13.96 -17.19
N PRO A 342 -36.29 -14.15 -18.34
CA PRO A 342 -35.63 -14.31 -19.63
C PRO A 342 -34.88 -13.03 -20.03
N LEU A 343 -33.84 -13.20 -20.84
CA LEU A 343 -33.01 -12.08 -21.30
C LEU A 343 -33.75 -11.30 -22.40
N PRO A 344 -34.08 -10.01 -22.20
CA PRO A 344 -34.84 -9.26 -23.19
C PRO A 344 -33.97 -8.81 -24.37
N ASP A 345 -34.56 -8.79 -25.56
CA ASP A 345 -33.90 -8.34 -26.78
C ASP A 345 -33.54 -6.85 -26.76
N THR A 346 -34.32 -6.05 -26.03
CA THR A 346 -34.18 -4.60 -25.87
C THR A 346 -34.35 -4.21 -24.41
N LEU A 347 -33.78 -3.06 -24.03
CA LEU A 347 -33.88 -2.52 -22.68
C LEU A 347 -34.85 -1.34 -22.70
N ASP A 348 -35.88 -1.38 -21.87
CA ASP A 348 -36.82 -0.27 -21.69
C ASP A 348 -36.46 0.63 -20.50
N GLY A 349 -35.50 0.20 -19.67
CA GLY A 349 -35.01 0.91 -18.48
C GLY A 349 -35.97 0.88 -17.29
N THR A 350 -37.05 0.10 -17.34
CA THR A 350 -38.05 0.05 -16.27
C THR A 350 -37.75 -1.03 -15.23
N GLU A 351 -37.29 -2.18 -15.68
CA GLU A 351 -37.00 -3.39 -14.89
C GLU A 351 -35.61 -3.37 -14.22
N ASP A 352 -35.46 -4.12 -13.12
CA ASP A 352 -34.17 -4.31 -12.45
C ASP A 352 -33.36 -5.34 -13.24
N SER A 353 -32.22 -4.91 -13.80
CA SER A 353 -31.43 -5.75 -14.70
C SER A 353 -30.83 -6.98 -14.04
N TRP A 354 -30.80 -7.00 -12.70
CA TRP A 354 -30.38 -8.17 -11.96
C TRP A 354 -31.33 -9.37 -12.15
N GLU A 355 -32.61 -9.15 -12.44
CA GLU A 355 -33.59 -10.23 -12.58
C GLU A 355 -33.31 -11.13 -13.80
N TYR A 356 -32.80 -10.55 -14.89
CA TYR A 356 -32.47 -11.28 -16.13
C TYR A 356 -30.96 -11.49 -16.36
N LEU A 357 -30.08 -10.94 -15.50
CA LEU A 357 -28.62 -11.16 -15.55
C LEU A 357 -28.07 -11.93 -14.34
N GLY A 358 -28.75 -11.89 -13.20
CA GLY A 358 -28.29 -12.39 -11.91
C GLY A 358 -28.55 -13.88 -11.72
N THR A 359 -27.50 -14.69 -11.77
CA THR A 359 -27.62 -16.16 -11.64
C THR A 359 -27.43 -16.68 -10.22
N ASN A 360 -27.27 -15.81 -9.22
CA ASN A 360 -27.08 -16.23 -7.83
C ASN A 360 -28.37 -16.81 -7.25
N LEU A 361 -28.30 -17.96 -6.55
CA LEU A 361 -29.46 -18.62 -5.94
C LEU A 361 -29.89 -18.06 -4.58
N SER A 362 -29.14 -17.13 -3.98
CA SER A 362 -29.42 -16.68 -2.61
C SER A 362 -30.63 -15.74 -2.59
N ILE A 363 -31.71 -16.13 -1.91
CA ILE A 363 -32.90 -15.29 -1.66
C ILE A 363 -32.90 -14.89 -0.18
N LYS A 364 -33.23 -13.63 0.13
CA LYS A 364 -33.55 -13.20 1.50
C LYS A 364 -35.04 -13.41 1.73
N ASP A 365 -35.42 -14.19 2.73
CA ASP A 365 -36.83 -14.31 3.13
C ASP A 365 -37.33 -13.05 3.88
N THR A 366 -38.63 -12.96 4.09
CA THR A 366 -39.32 -11.85 4.78
C THR A 366 -38.90 -11.66 6.25
N ILE A 367 -38.15 -12.59 6.82
CA ILE A 367 -37.68 -12.58 8.22
C ILE A 367 -36.15 -12.35 8.27
N GLY A 368 -35.50 -12.20 7.11
CA GLY A 368 -34.05 -11.95 6.98
C GLY A 368 -33.19 -13.21 7.01
N ALA A 369 -33.77 -14.41 7.01
CA ALA A 369 -33.04 -15.66 6.84
C ALA A 369 -32.79 -15.97 5.35
N TRP A 370 -31.67 -16.64 5.07
CA TRP A 370 -31.21 -16.90 3.71
C TRP A 370 -31.75 -18.25 3.22
N GLN A 371 -32.46 -18.24 2.10
CA GLN A 371 -32.88 -19.45 1.38
C GLN A 371 -32.16 -19.57 0.04
N SER A 372 -32.22 -20.76 -0.57
CA SER A 372 -31.68 -21.02 -1.91
C SER A 372 -32.82 -21.28 -2.87
N ASP A 373 -32.85 -20.55 -3.97
CA ASP A 373 -33.75 -20.79 -5.10
C ASP A 373 -33.36 -22.07 -5.83
N THR A 374 -34.00 -23.18 -5.50
CA THR A 374 -33.70 -24.47 -6.13
C THR A 374 -34.32 -24.62 -7.52
N GLU A 375 -35.30 -23.80 -7.89
CA GLU A 375 -35.96 -23.87 -9.20
C GLU A 375 -35.10 -23.30 -10.34
N ARG A 376 -34.15 -22.43 -9.99
CA ARG A 376 -33.15 -21.87 -10.92
C ARG A 376 -31.84 -22.66 -10.97
N LEU A 377 -31.72 -23.71 -10.16
CA LEU A 377 -30.59 -24.63 -10.24
C LEU A 377 -30.82 -25.58 -11.41
N LEU A 378 -29.83 -25.67 -12.30
CA LEU A 378 -29.83 -26.61 -13.41
C LEU A 378 -28.81 -27.70 -13.08
N SER A 379 -29.33 -28.82 -12.57
CA SER A 379 -28.54 -30.01 -12.27
C SER A 379 -28.04 -30.68 -13.56
N VAL A 380 -27.07 -31.58 -13.39
CA VAL A 380 -26.42 -32.32 -14.49
C VAL A 380 -27.16 -33.61 -14.85
N ASP A 381 -28.44 -33.73 -14.51
CA ASP A 381 -29.34 -34.73 -15.07
C ASP A 381 -29.73 -34.35 -16.51
N ASN A 382 -30.06 -35.36 -17.33
CA ASN A 382 -30.02 -35.21 -18.80
C ASN A 382 -30.95 -34.10 -19.33
N GLU A 383 -32.16 -33.94 -18.81
CA GLU A 383 -33.15 -33.02 -19.38
C GLU A 383 -32.86 -31.52 -19.06
N PRO A 384 -32.55 -31.11 -17.81
CA PRO A 384 -32.20 -29.72 -17.52
C PRO A 384 -30.84 -29.28 -18.07
N PHE A 385 -29.90 -30.20 -18.24
CA PHE A 385 -28.56 -29.89 -18.76
C PHE A 385 -28.55 -29.70 -20.28
N GLU A 386 -29.37 -30.45 -21.02
CA GLU A 386 -29.52 -30.29 -22.48
C GLU A 386 -30.06 -28.89 -22.84
N ALA A 387 -30.94 -28.32 -22.00
CA ALA A 387 -31.44 -26.96 -22.16
C ALA A 387 -30.35 -25.87 -22.10
N LEU A 388 -29.13 -26.18 -21.64
CA LEU A 388 -28.01 -25.24 -21.65
C LEU A 388 -27.34 -25.08 -23.01
N GLY A 389 -27.55 -26.03 -23.94
CA GLY A 389 -26.90 -26.02 -25.25
C GLY A 389 -25.36 -26.14 -25.20
N LEU A 390 -24.78 -26.61 -24.08
CA LEU A 390 -23.32 -26.73 -23.93
C LEU A 390 -22.81 -28.04 -24.53
N SER A 391 -21.81 -27.94 -25.41
CA SER A 391 -21.11 -29.11 -25.94
C SER A 391 -19.95 -29.54 -25.02
N VAL A 392 -19.41 -30.73 -25.26
CA VAL A 392 -18.21 -31.22 -24.55
C VAL A 392 -17.03 -30.28 -24.75
N GLU A 393 -16.92 -29.66 -25.92
CA GLU A 393 -15.89 -28.66 -26.24
C GLU A 393 -16.05 -27.41 -25.36
N ASN A 394 -17.28 -26.94 -25.11
CA ASN A 394 -17.51 -25.85 -24.15
C ASN A 394 -17.08 -26.25 -22.73
N LEU A 395 -17.37 -27.49 -22.32
CA LEU A 395 -16.96 -27.97 -20.98
C LEU A 395 -15.43 -28.09 -20.86
N VAL A 396 -14.76 -28.54 -21.92
CA VAL A 396 -13.29 -28.60 -21.99
C VAL A 396 -12.69 -27.19 -21.96
N ASP A 397 -13.27 -26.24 -22.70
CA ASP A 397 -12.85 -24.85 -22.66
C ASP A 397 -13.02 -24.23 -21.26
N GLY A 398 -14.18 -24.45 -20.64
CA GLY A 398 -14.44 -24.03 -19.26
C GLY A 398 -13.48 -24.65 -18.25
N PHE A 399 -13.12 -25.93 -18.43
CA PHE A 399 -12.11 -26.59 -17.60
C PHE A 399 -10.74 -25.92 -17.73
N VAL A 400 -10.28 -25.68 -18.96
CA VAL A 400 -8.98 -25.04 -19.21
C VAL A 400 -8.96 -23.60 -18.68
N GLN A 401 -10.03 -22.82 -18.87
CA GLN A 401 -10.17 -21.48 -18.30
C GLN A 401 -10.11 -21.49 -16.76
N THR A 402 -10.78 -22.47 -16.13
CA THR A 402 -10.74 -22.65 -14.67
C THR A 402 -9.32 -22.99 -14.19
N VAL A 403 -8.61 -23.87 -14.90
CA VAL A 403 -7.23 -24.24 -14.57
C VAL A 403 -6.27 -23.05 -14.73
N MET A 404 -6.40 -22.25 -15.79
CA MET A 404 -5.60 -21.03 -15.97
C MET A 404 -5.83 -20.04 -14.82
N ALA A 405 -7.10 -19.79 -14.48
CA ALA A 405 -7.44 -18.85 -13.42
C ALA A 405 -6.97 -19.34 -12.03
N ALA A 406 -7.10 -20.64 -11.74
CA ALA A 406 -6.57 -21.24 -10.52
C ALA A 406 -5.03 -21.16 -10.46
N THR A 407 -4.34 -21.42 -11.58
CA THR A 407 -2.89 -21.33 -11.70
C THR A 407 -2.39 -19.89 -11.49
N ALA A 408 -3.08 -18.91 -12.07
CA ALA A 408 -2.77 -17.48 -11.89
C ALA A 408 -2.85 -17.07 -10.42
N ILE A 409 -3.92 -17.47 -9.72
CA ILE A 409 -4.13 -17.17 -8.30
C ILE A 409 -3.11 -17.90 -7.42
N ASP A 410 -2.75 -19.15 -7.74
CA ASP A 410 -1.72 -19.88 -7.00
C ASP A 410 -0.35 -19.20 -7.12
N LYS A 411 0.04 -18.79 -8.34
CA LYS A 411 1.29 -18.04 -8.57
C LYS A 411 1.30 -16.70 -7.83
N MET A 412 0.18 -15.97 -7.85
CA MET A 412 0.00 -14.74 -7.07
C MET A 412 0.18 -15.02 -5.57
N CYS A 413 -0.44 -16.07 -5.05
CA CYS A 413 -0.32 -16.50 -3.65
C CYS A 413 1.13 -16.84 -3.29
N CYS A 414 1.84 -17.59 -4.15
CA CYS A 414 3.25 -17.91 -3.96
C CYS A 414 4.11 -16.64 -3.89
N ARG A 415 3.88 -15.67 -4.79
CA ARG A 415 4.60 -14.39 -4.81
C ARG A 415 4.37 -13.58 -3.54
N LEU A 416 3.12 -13.53 -3.07
CA LEU A 416 2.78 -12.83 -1.82
C LEU A 416 3.40 -13.51 -0.59
N LYS A 417 3.47 -14.85 -0.56
CA LYS A 417 4.09 -15.61 0.53
C LYS A 417 5.62 -15.60 0.48
N ALA A 418 6.24 -15.54 -0.69
CA ALA A 418 7.69 -15.44 -0.84
C ALA A 418 8.23 -14.07 -0.37
N LYS A 419 7.40 -13.03 -0.43
CA LYS A 419 7.67 -11.69 0.11
C LYS A 419 7.25 -11.52 1.58
N SER A 420 6.72 -12.57 2.20
CA SER A 420 6.30 -12.59 3.59
C SER A 420 7.42 -13.22 4.43
N PRO A 421 8.10 -12.50 5.34
CA PRO A 421 8.98 -13.17 6.31
C PRO A 421 8.16 -14.19 7.11
N ARG A 422 8.74 -15.38 7.35
CA ARG A 422 8.07 -16.47 8.07
C ARG A 422 7.75 -16.02 9.51
N SER A 423 6.51 -16.30 9.91
CA SER A 423 5.83 -16.17 11.20
C SER A 423 5.35 -14.78 11.64
N VAL A 424 4.05 -14.54 11.46
CA VAL A 424 3.25 -13.57 12.22
C VAL A 424 2.17 -14.38 12.96
N ARG A 425 2.18 -14.35 14.30
CA ARG A 425 1.12 -14.90 15.15
C ARG A 425 -0.01 -13.86 15.27
N SER A 426 -1.25 -14.35 15.35
CA SER A 426 -2.46 -13.52 15.48
C SER A 426 -2.72 -13.10 16.93
N PRO A 427 -3.25 -11.89 17.19
CA PRO A 427 -3.72 -11.51 18.52
C PRO A 427 -5.22 -11.78 18.70
N ALA A 428 -5.56 -12.38 19.83
CA ALA A 428 -6.92 -12.54 20.38
C ALA A 428 -7.23 -11.32 21.29
N HIS A 429 -8.28 -10.53 21.03
CA HIS A 429 -9.63 -10.57 21.64
C HIS A 429 -9.82 -9.55 22.77
N TYR A 430 -10.47 -8.43 22.43
CA TYR A 430 -11.19 -7.57 23.36
C TYR A 430 -12.69 -7.86 23.26
N THR A 431 -13.35 -7.97 24.40
CA THR A 431 -14.80 -7.95 24.59
C THR A 431 -15.26 -6.58 25.08
N SER A 432 -16.52 -6.24 24.77
CA SER A 432 -17.14 -4.91 24.90
C SER A 432 -18.25 -4.84 25.96
N SER A 433 -18.41 -3.67 26.61
CA SER A 433 -19.69 -2.98 26.93
C SER A 433 -19.38 -1.73 27.79
N SER A 434 -20.03 -0.57 27.76
CA SER A 434 -21.09 0.01 26.93
C SER A 434 -21.20 1.53 27.26
N HIS A 435 -21.60 2.30 26.24
CA HIS A 435 -22.15 3.66 26.23
C HIS A 435 -21.25 4.91 26.41
N THR A 436 -21.55 5.84 25.48
CA THR A 436 -21.25 7.28 25.36
C THR A 436 -20.00 7.68 24.55
N THR A 437 -20.25 8.47 23.48
CA THR A 437 -19.31 9.10 22.52
C THR A 437 -18.42 8.14 21.71
N ILE A 438 -18.59 8.08 20.38
CA ILE A 438 -17.82 7.19 19.49
C ILE A 438 -16.36 7.68 19.40
N PRO A 439 -15.36 6.97 19.96
CA PRO A 439 -13.94 7.29 19.81
C PRO A 439 -13.35 6.46 18.66
N VAL A 440 -12.35 7.03 17.99
CA VAL A 440 -11.54 6.37 16.97
C VAL A 440 -10.76 5.23 17.61
N ASN A 441 -10.97 3.98 17.17
CA ASN A 441 -10.34 2.80 17.77
C ASN A 441 -8.89 2.67 17.27
N HIS A 442 -7.94 3.26 18.00
CA HIS A 442 -6.50 3.04 17.84
C HIS A 442 -6.14 1.61 18.26
N SER A 443 -5.26 0.95 17.53
CA SER A 443 -4.82 -0.43 17.82
C SER A 443 -4.00 -0.50 19.11
N ASP A 444 -4.39 -1.38 20.04
CA ASP A 444 -3.64 -1.74 21.25
C ASP A 444 -2.35 -2.53 20.93
N VAL A 445 -1.30 -1.88 20.40
CA VAL A 445 0.06 -2.43 20.45
C VAL A 445 1.07 -1.35 20.85
N MET A 446 1.98 -1.72 21.76
CA MET A 446 2.67 -0.81 22.68
C MET A 446 4.16 -0.57 22.33
N ALA A 447 4.99 -1.58 22.12
CA ALA A 447 6.33 -1.43 21.51
C ALA A 447 6.85 -2.82 21.14
N TYR A 448 7.46 -2.97 19.96
CA TYR A 448 8.08 -4.23 19.53
C TYR A 448 9.57 -4.23 19.82
N VAL A 449 10.12 -5.31 20.38
CA VAL A 449 11.56 -5.42 20.61
C VAL A 449 12.22 -6.09 19.41
N ILE A 450 13.19 -5.43 18.78
CA ILE A 450 14.04 -6.03 17.75
C ILE A 450 15.32 -6.54 18.41
N HIS A 451 15.54 -7.85 18.31
CA HIS A 451 16.74 -8.48 18.85
C HIS A 451 17.89 -8.54 17.83
N PRO A 452 19.17 -8.50 18.27
CA PRO A 452 20.33 -8.63 17.36
C PRO A 452 20.32 -9.87 16.47
N ARG A 453 19.67 -10.97 16.88
CA ARG A 453 19.53 -12.20 16.09
C ARG A 453 18.42 -12.15 15.02
N GLU A 454 17.50 -11.20 15.15
CA GLU A 454 16.42 -10.93 14.19
C GLU A 454 16.87 -9.96 13.09
N ALA A 455 17.99 -9.26 13.30
CA ALA A 455 18.64 -8.42 12.32
C ALA A 455 19.19 -9.25 11.14
N ARG A 456 18.32 -9.56 10.17
CA ARG A 456 18.75 -10.12 8.88
C ARG A 456 19.12 -8.98 7.94
N PRO A 457 20.22 -9.05 7.19
CA PRO A 457 20.74 -7.85 6.54
C PRO A 457 20.00 -7.40 5.25
N TYR A 458 18.91 -8.04 4.80
CA TYR A 458 18.51 -7.92 3.37
C TYR A 458 17.00 -7.90 3.06
N SER A 459 16.13 -7.21 3.82
CA SER A 459 14.69 -7.12 3.45
C SER A 459 14.06 -5.72 3.44
N PHE A 460 14.84 -4.65 3.62
CA PHE A 460 14.31 -3.29 3.83
C PHE A 460 14.32 -2.40 2.57
N LEU A 461 14.36 -3.01 1.39
CA LEU A 461 14.29 -2.27 0.13
C LEU A 461 12.88 -2.17 -0.41
N HIS A 462 12.64 -1.07 -1.12
CA HIS A 462 11.53 -1.05 -2.05
C HIS A 462 11.68 -2.22 -3.06
N PRO A 463 10.63 -2.97 -3.42
CA PRO A 463 10.75 -4.15 -4.30
C PRO A 463 11.40 -3.91 -5.67
N ALA A 464 11.44 -2.65 -6.12
CA ALA A 464 12.12 -2.24 -7.35
C ALA A 464 13.66 -2.17 -7.21
N MET A 465 14.19 -2.10 -5.99
CA MET A 465 15.62 -1.87 -5.70
C MET A 465 16.42 -3.14 -5.44
N GLY A 466 15.77 -4.31 -5.37
CA GLY A 466 16.42 -5.56 -4.95
C GLY A 466 17.54 -6.05 -5.88
N GLU A 467 17.49 -5.70 -7.17
CA GLU A 467 18.50 -6.06 -8.18
C GLU A 467 19.11 -4.82 -8.88
N ALA A 468 18.69 -3.61 -8.48
CA ALA A 468 19.15 -2.37 -9.07
C ALA A 468 20.62 -2.09 -8.73
N LYS A 469 21.33 -1.38 -9.61
CA LYS A 469 22.69 -0.89 -9.37
C LYS A 469 22.69 0.62 -9.37
N THR A 470 23.37 1.23 -8.41
CA THR A 470 23.52 2.69 -8.33
C THR A 470 24.30 3.20 -9.55
N HIS A 471 23.78 4.25 -10.18
CA HIS A 471 24.38 4.88 -11.34
C HIS A 471 25.82 5.39 -11.03
N PRO A 472 26.78 5.32 -11.97
CA PRO A 472 28.17 5.72 -11.73
C PRO A 472 28.35 7.15 -11.25
N THR A 473 27.57 8.12 -11.74
CA THR A 473 27.63 9.53 -11.28
C THR A 473 27.28 9.65 -9.80
N VAL A 474 26.22 8.96 -9.36
CA VAL A 474 25.80 8.94 -7.95
C VAL A 474 26.84 8.24 -7.10
N THR A 475 27.36 7.12 -7.57
CA THR A 475 28.44 6.39 -6.89
C THR A 475 29.67 7.27 -6.73
N ALA A 476 30.14 7.93 -7.79
CA ALA A 476 31.29 8.83 -7.74
C ALA A 476 31.09 9.96 -6.72
N PHE A 477 29.92 10.61 -6.74
CA PHE A 477 29.58 11.66 -5.79
C PHE A 477 29.59 11.17 -4.33
N LEU A 478 28.99 10.01 -4.03
CA LEU A 478 28.93 9.46 -2.67
C LEU A 478 30.30 9.07 -2.09
N HIS A 479 31.32 8.90 -2.93
CA HIS A 479 32.69 8.58 -2.51
C HIS A 479 33.61 9.80 -2.42
N LEU A 480 33.12 11.02 -2.72
CA LEU A 480 33.94 12.22 -2.60
C LEU A 480 34.26 12.53 -1.13
N ASP A 481 35.51 12.91 -0.87
CA ASP A 481 35.90 13.50 0.40
C ASP A 481 35.67 15.03 0.44
N THR A 482 35.84 15.61 1.62
CA THR A 482 35.61 17.05 1.85
C THR A 482 36.51 17.93 0.97
N GLU A 483 37.78 17.57 0.77
CA GLU A 483 38.72 18.34 -0.05
C GLU A 483 38.29 18.31 -1.52
N GLN A 484 37.92 17.14 -2.03
CA GLN A 484 37.42 16.96 -3.39
C GLN A 484 36.13 17.75 -3.63
N ILE A 485 35.20 17.76 -2.67
CA ILE A 485 33.96 18.54 -2.73
C ILE A 485 34.29 20.04 -2.80
N ILE A 486 35.20 20.53 -1.95
CA ILE A 486 35.60 21.95 -1.94
C ILE A 486 36.25 22.34 -3.26
N HIS A 487 37.20 21.54 -3.74
CA HIS A 487 37.90 21.81 -4.99
C HIS A 487 36.93 21.90 -6.18
N ARG A 488 36.00 20.94 -6.28
CA ARG A 488 34.97 20.90 -7.31
C ARG A 488 34.01 22.09 -7.22
N TYR A 489 33.50 22.37 -6.03
CA TYR A 489 32.57 23.48 -5.82
C TYR A 489 33.20 24.84 -6.16
N CYS A 490 34.41 25.11 -5.67
CA CYS A 490 35.11 26.39 -5.90
C CYS A 490 35.56 26.56 -7.36
N LYS A 491 35.66 25.47 -8.14
CA LYS A 491 35.93 25.54 -9.57
C LYS A 491 34.74 26.13 -10.34
N GLU A 492 33.52 25.73 -9.98
CA GLU A 492 32.27 26.21 -10.59
C GLU A 492 31.79 27.54 -9.96
N HIS A 493 32.20 27.82 -8.72
CA HIS A 493 31.86 29.02 -7.95
C HIS A 493 33.12 29.78 -7.53
N LYS A 494 33.70 30.54 -8.47
CA LYS A 494 35.01 31.21 -8.32
C LYS A 494 35.01 32.30 -7.25
N GLU A 495 33.84 32.82 -6.91
CA GLU A 495 33.60 33.80 -5.86
C GLU A 495 33.69 33.22 -4.44
N VAL A 496 33.62 31.90 -4.30
CA VAL A 496 33.57 31.21 -3.01
C VAL A 496 34.97 31.06 -2.43
N GLN A 497 35.12 31.44 -1.15
CA GLN A 497 36.35 31.24 -0.39
C GLN A 497 36.46 29.78 0.10
N PRO A 498 37.50 29.03 -0.29
CA PRO A 498 37.65 27.63 0.10
C PRO A 498 37.67 27.40 1.62
N GLU A 499 38.26 28.31 2.39
CA GLU A 499 38.35 28.23 3.86
C GLU A 499 36.99 28.42 4.52
N ALA A 500 36.13 29.27 3.94
CA ALA A 500 34.76 29.44 4.42
C ALA A 500 33.94 28.18 4.15
N LEU A 501 34.07 27.59 2.95
CA LEU A 501 33.40 26.34 2.62
C LEU A 501 33.89 25.18 3.49
N TRP A 502 35.19 25.09 3.75
CA TRP A 502 35.77 24.11 4.68
C TRP A 502 35.10 24.20 6.06
N LYS A 503 34.99 25.39 6.63
CA LYS A 503 34.33 25.61 7.94
C LYS A 503 32.87 25.17 7.94
N ILE A 504 32.16 25.38 6.83
CA ILE A 504 30.77 24.94 6.67
C ILE A 504 30.67 23.42 6.57
N LEU A 505 31.49 22.78 5.73
CA LEU A 505 31.45 21.32 5.55
C LEU A 505 31.92 20.56 6.79
N THR A 506 32.80 21.15 7.59
CA THR A 506 33.29 20.58 8.86
C THR A 506 32.49 21.04 10.09
N TYR A 507 31.46 21.86 9.90
CA TYR A 507 30.57 22.27 10.98
C TYR A 507 29.93 21.02 11.62
N ARG A 508 29.91 20.98 12.96
CA ARG A 508 29.28 19.92 13.73
C ARG A 508 27.99 20.46 14.36
N PRO A 509 26.82 20.14 13.78
CA PRO A 509 25.55 20.63 14.30
C PRO A 509 25.31 20.15 15.72
N LYS A 510 24.79 21.02 16.57
CA LYS A 510 24.49 20.66 17.96
C LYS A 510 23.18 19.90 18.02
N HIS A 511 22.14 20.32 17.32
CA HIS A 511 20.78 19.81 17.47
C HIS A 511 20.22 19.17 16.19
N PHE A 512 20.72 19.60 15.02
CA PHE A 512 20.21 19.21 13.72
C PHE A 512 21.23 18.48 12.85
N ARG A 513 21.47 17.20 13.16
CA ARG A 513 22.61 16.41 12.63
C ARG A 513 22.28 15.51 11.45
N TRP A 514 21.00 15.35 11.13
CA TRP A 514 20.51 14.60 9.97
C TRP A 514 19.44 15.40 9.25
N ALA A 515 19.61 15.64 7.97
CA ALA A 515 18.72 16.49 7.20
C ALA A 515 18.54 15.98 5.77
N GLY A 516 17.37 16.25 5.18
CA GLY A 516 17.12 16.04 3.76
C GLY A 516 16.73 17.35 3.08
N GLY A 517 17.57 17.83 2.16
CA GLY A 517 17.28 18.98 1.34
C GLY A 517 16.50 18.57 0.09
N ASP A 518 15.34 19.21 -0.12
CA ASP A 518 14.62 19.15 -1.38
C ASP A 518 15.11 20.28 -2.28
N LEU A 519 15.63 19.92 -3.45
CA LEU A 519 16.31 20.83 -4.35
C LEU A 519 15.65 20.80 -5.73
N PHE A 520 15.49 21.96 -6.36
CA PHE A 520 15.26 22.04 -7.79
C PHE A 520 16.59 22.19 -8.53
N ALA A 521 16.70 21.56 -9.68
CA ALA A 521 17.65 21.99 -10.70
C ALA A 521 17.03 23.22 -11.39
N GLY A 522 17.54 24.41 -11.07
CA GLY A 522 17.11 25.67 -11.68
C GLY A 522 18.12 26.13 -12.72
N VAL A 523 17.67 26.87 -13.73
CA VAL A 523 18.54 27.58 -14.67
C VAL A 523 18.40 29.07 -14.39
N ALA A 524 19.50 29.69 -13.98
CA ALA A 524 19.57 31.13 -13.74
C ALA A 524 19.50 31.92 -15.05
N ALA A 525 19.25 33.23 -14.97
CA ALA A 525 19.24 34.11 -16.14
C ALA A 525 20.57 34.09 -16.95
N THR A 526 21.68 33.73 -16.31
CA THR A 526 23.00 33.55 -16.95
C THR A 526 23.13 32.26 -17.76
N GLY A 527 22.12 31.37 -17.71
CA GLY A 527 22.15 30.03 -18.31
C GLY A 527 22.83 28.97 -17.44
N GLN A 528 23.36 29.33 -16.27
CA GLN A 528 23.98 28.38 -15.34
C GLN A 528 22.90 27.54 -14.65
N ARG A 529 23.12 26.22 -14.61
CA ARG A 529 22.30 25.29 -13.82
C ARG A 529 22.76 25.34 -12.37
N GLU A 530 21.85 25.64 -11.46
CA GLU A 530 22.09 25.76 -10.02
C GLU A 530 21.09 24.92 -9.25
N MET A 531 21.54 24.32 -8.14
CA MET A 531 20.65 23.64 -7.20
C MET A 531 20.04 24.69 -6.27
N VAL A 532 18.71 24.73 -6.21
CA VAL A 532 17.94 25.72 -5.46
C VAL A 532 17.18 25.02 -4.33
N VAL A 533 17.35 25.48 -3.09
CA VAL A 533 16.71 24.91 -1.90
C VAL A 533 15.22 25.25 -1.89
N VAL A 534 14.38 24.21 -1.82
CA VAL A 534 12.93 24.32 -1.71
C VAL A 534 12.50 24.24 -0.25
N GLU A 535 13.02 23.24 0.46
CA GLU A 535 12.87 23.03 1.90
C GLU A 535 13.93 22.06 2.43
N VAL A 536 14.16 22.07 3.74
CA VAL A 536 14.99 21.10 4.44
C VAL A 536 14.15 20.39 5.49
N ASN A 537 14.25 19.07 5.52
CA ASN A 537 13.42 18.19 6.33
C ASN A 537 14.25 17.54 7.44
N SER A 538 13.71 17.54 8.66
CA SER A 538 14.43 17.05 9.85
C SER A 538 14.32 15.57 10.18
N VAL A 539 13.37 14.90 9.54
CA VAL A 539 13.20 13.45 9.55
C VAL A 539 12.88 13.04 8.11
N PRO A 540 13.88 13.08 7.21
CA PRO A 540 13.65 12.85 5.80
C PRO A 540 13.40 11.37 5.50
N THR A 541 12.45 11.09 4.62
CA THR A 541 12.18 9.74 4.09
C THR A 541 12.89 9.56 2.75
N GLY A 542 13.42 8.37 2.46
CA GLY A 542 14.09 8.09 1.19
C GLY A 542 15.14 6.97 1.14
N PRO A 543 15.87 6.61 2.23
CA PRO A 543 16.89 5.56 2.18
C PRO A 543 16.45 4.22 1.59
N LYS A 544 15.15 3.88 1.68
CA LYS A 544 14.56 2.69 1.04
C LYS A 544 14.60 2.68 -0.49
N TYR A 545 14.93 3.82 -1.12
CA TYR A 545 15.06 4.00 -2.57
C TYR A 545 16.53 4.00 -3.05
N MET A 546 17.49 3.66 -2.19
CA MET A 546 18.88 3.45 -2.61
C MET A 546 19.14 1.96 -2.86
N PRO A 547 19.79 1.58 -3.99
CA PRO A 547 20.29 0.23 -4.20
C PRO A 547 21.34 -0.17 -3.15
N HIS A 548 21.46 -1.47 -2.87
CA HIS A 548 22.48 -1.96 -1.93
C HIS A 548 23.87 -1.99 -2.56
N GLY A 549 24.82 -1.27 -1.96
CA GLY A 549 26.25 -1.45 -2.24
C GLY A 549 26.80 -2.63 -1.43
N GLY A 550 26.80 -3.84 -2.01
CA GLY A 550 27.76 -4.93 -1.73
C GLY A 550 27.86 -5.58 -0.32
N THR A 551 27.59 -4.88 0.78
CA THR A 551 27.61 -5.42 2.16
C THR A 551 26.58 -4.66 3.02
N GLY A 552 25.84 -5.33 3.91
CA GLY A 552 24.82 -4.68 4.74
C GLY A 552 25.32 -3.49 5.60
N MET A 553 26.62 -3.46 5.91
CA MET A 553 27.29 -2.41 6.69
C MET A 553 27.44 -1.07 5.94
N ASP A 554 27.45 -1.08 4.60
CA ASP A 554 27.59 0.14 3.78
C ASP A 554 26.25 0.85 3.49
N SER A 555 25.15 0.36 4.06
CA SER A 555 23.83 0.98 3.88
C SER A 555 23.72 2.34 4.60
N SER A 556 22.93 3.24 4.04
CA SER A 556 22.65 4.56 4.62
C SER A 556 22.03 4.47 6.03
N TYR A 557 21.27 3.41 6.33
CA TYR A 557 20.78 3.14 7.68
C TYR A 557 21.93 2.89 8.67
N HIS A 558 22.92 2.06 8.30
CA HIS A 558 24.07 1.75 9.16
C HIS A 558 24.97 2.96 9.36
N LYS A 559 25.24 3.72 8.30
CA LYS A 559 26.02 4.97 8.38
C LYS A 559 25.37 5.98 9.31
N LEU A 560 24.08 6.25 9.15
CA LEU A 560 23.37 7.19 10.02
C LEU A 560 23.36 6.72 11.49
N MET A 561 23.06 5.45 11.73
CA MET A 561 22.98 4.90 13.09
C MET A 561 24.36 4.85 13.75
N GLY A 562 25.36 4.34 13.05
CA GLY A 562 26.72 4.14 13.58
C GLY A 562 27.52 5.44 13.72
N GLU A 563 27.55 6.27 12.67
CA GLU A 563 28.46 7.42 12.60
C GLU A 563 27.86 8.71 13.18
N THR A 564 26.54 8.81 13.30
CA THR A 564 25.86 10.05 13.76
C THR A 564 24.96 9.85 14.97
N PHE A 565 24.06 8.87 14.95
CA PHE A 565 23.15 8.65 16.07
C PHE A 565 23.93 8.23 17.32
N LEU A 566 24.76 7.19 17.24
CA LEU A 566 25.55 6.72 18.39
C LEU A 566 26.58 7.74 18.88
N ASP A 567 27.16 8.56 18.00
CA ASP A 567 28.01 9.69 18.38
C ASP A 567 27.21 10.76 19.16
N THR A 568 25.93 10.97 18.80
CA THR A 568 25.04 11.86 19.57
C THR A 568 24.70 11.26 20.93
N VAL A 569 24.44 9.95 20.99
CA VAL A 569 24.16 9.27 22.27
C VAL A 569 25.38 9.31 23.18
N SER A 570 26.58 9.03 22.67
CA SER A 570 27.80 9.03 23.47
C SER A 570 28.14 10.41 24.04
N SER A 571 27.86 11.48 23.27
CA SER A 571 28.14 12.86 23.67
C SER A 571 27.07 13.49 24.57
N LYS A 572 25.81 13.05 24.48
CA LYS A 572 24.68 13.71 25.16
C LYS A 572 23.92 12.87 26.19
N CYS A 573 24.13 11.55 26.24
CA CYS A 573 23.38 10.69 27.14
C CYS A 573 23.65 11.05 28.61
N ASP A 574 22.59 11.24 29.38
CA ASP A 574 22.66 11.39 30.83
C ASP A 574 23.38 10.17 31.43
N PRO A 575 24.40 10.35 32.30
CA PRO A 575 25.11 9.26 32.95
C PRO A 575 24.18 8.26 33.66
N SER A 576 23.07 8.73 34.24
CA SER A 576 22.09 7.90 34.95
C SER A 576 21.32 6.95 34.03
N LEU A 577 21.24 7.26 32.73
CA LEU A 577 20.50 6.47 31.75
C LEU A 577 21.40 5.52 30.94
N ARG A 578 22.72 5.52 31.11
CA ARG A 578 23.66 4.80 30.22
C ARG A 578 23.36 3.31 30.00
N ASN A 579 22.76 2.65 30.98
CA ASN A 579 22.42 1.23 30.94
C ASN A 579 20.99 0.95 30.43
N MET A 580 20.20 1.98 30.16
CA MET A 580 18.82 1.85 29.68
C MET A 580 18.78 1.60 28.17
N PRO A 581 17.79 0.86 27.63
CA PRO A 581 17.71 0.47 26.21
C PRO A 581 17.57 1.65 25.21
N LEU A 582 17.72 1.35 23.92
CA LEU A 582 17.48 2.26 22.80
C LEU A 582 16.08 2.07 22.21
N ALA A 583 15.57 3.12 21.55
CA ALA A 583 14.30 3.07 20.83
C ALA A 583 14.33 3.72 19.44
N VAL A 584 13.35 3.35 18.61
CA VAL A 584 12.96 4.03 17.36
C VAL A 584 11.46 4.32 17.44
N LEU A 585 11.10 5.60 17.47
CA LEU A 585 9.72 6.08 17.50
C LEU A 585 9.22 6.32 16.08
N HIS A 586 7.99 5.95 15.71
CA HIS A 586 7.44 6.30 14.40
C HIS A 586 5.94 6.52 14.36
N ASP A 587 5.48 7.33 13.39
CA ASP A 587 4.05 7.61 13.14
C ASP A 587 3.53 6.94 11.85
N LYS A 588 4.19 5.84 11.42
CA LYS A 588 3.86 5.10 10.19
C LYS A 588 2.84 3.98 10.46
N GLN A 589 1.68 4.07 9.81
CA GLN A 589 0.58 3.12 9.97
C GLN A 589 0.81 1.81 9.19
N ASN A 590 0.12 0.75 9.64
CA ASN A 590 0.17 -0.70 9.35
C ASN A 590 0.24 -1.21 7.89
N THR A 591 0.93 -0.52 6.99
CA THR A 591 1.36 -1.10 5.72
C THR A 591 2.85 -1.39 5.79
N HIS A 592 3.24 -2.62 5.43
CA HIS A 592 4.64 -3.05 5.39
C HIS A 592 5.55 -2.06 4.61
N ARG A 593 5.00 -1.30 3.64
CA ARG A 593 5.76 -0.28 2.87
C ARG A 593 6.11 0.97 3.65
N GLN A 594 5.24 1.42 4.55
CA GLN A 594 5.49 2.61 5.37
C GLN A 594 6.41 2.31 6.56
N GLN A 595 6.35 1.09 7.11
CA GLN A 595 7.17 0.64 8.23
C GLN A 595 8.60 0.20 7.84
N ILE A 596 8.94 0.15 6.54
CA ILE A 596 10.27 -0.26 6.06
C ILE A 596 11.40 0.50 6.76
N GLU A 597 11.33 1.83 6.75
CA GLU A 597 12.41 2.68 7.27
C GLU A 597 12.54 2.62 8.79
N PRO A 598 11.46 2.76 9.60
CA PRO A 598 11.53 2.55 11.04
C PRO A 598 12.15 1.20 11.43
N ILE A 599 11.72 0.12 10.78
CA ILE A 599 12.24 -1.23 11.03
C ILE A 599 13.72 -1.31 10.61
N ALA A 600 14.10 -0.71 9.48
CA ALA A 600 15.48 -0.70 9.01
C ALA A 600 16.42 0.04 9.97
N TYR A 601 16.01 1.19 10.49
CA TYR A 601 16.79 1.92 11.49
C TYR A 601 16.94 1.13 12.78
N ALA A 602 15.84 0.56 13.31
CA ALA A 602 15.87 -0.23 14.54
C ALA A 602 16.72 -1.51 14.35
N THR A 603 16.66 -2.12 13.17
CA THR A 603 17.48 -3.28 12.81
C THR A 603 18.96 -2.93 12.70
N ALA A 604 19.31 -1.83 12.00
CA ALA A 604 20.69 -1.37 11.90
C ALA A 604 21.25 -1.02 13.28
N LEU A 605 20.43 -0.37 14.12
CA LEU A 605 20.82 -0.02 15.48
C LEU A 605 21.07 -1.27 16.35
N ALA A 606 20.17 -2.26 16.32
CA ALA A 606 20.33 -3.53 17.03
C ALA A 606 21.54 -4.34 16.51
N ASP A 607 21.81 -4.28 15.21
CA ASP A 607 22.98 -4.93 14.62
C ASP A 607 24.30 -4.26 15.02
N ILE A 608 24.38 -2.92 15.00
CA ILE A 608 25.60 -2.19 15.36
C ILE A 608 25.91 -2.33 16.85
N THR A 609 24.89 -2.17 17.70
CA THR A 609 25.05 -2.10 19.15
C THR A 609 25.05 -3.47 19.83
N LYS A 610 24.52 -4.50 19.15
CA LYS A 610 24.33 -5.86 19.69
C LYS A 610 23.45 -5.91 20.94
N GLU A 611 22.56 -4.93 21.12
CA GLU A 611 21.53 -4.90 22.16
C GLU A 611 20.11 -4.84 21.54
N PRO A 612 19.07 -5.18 22.31
CA PRO A 612 17.69 -5.03 21.86
C PRO A 612 17.30 -3.56 21.67
N VAL A 613 16.49 -3.28 20.64
CA VAL A 613 15.98 -1.93 20.34
C VAL A 613 14.45 -1.95 20.31
N TYR A 614 13.81 -1.03 21.02
CA TYR A 614 12.35 -0.88 21.00
C TYR A 614 11.90 -0.12 19.75
N LEU A 615 11.02 -0.71 18.96
CA LEU A 615 10.31 -0.06 17.86
C LEU A 615 8.91 0.32 18.34
N VAL A 616 8.65 1.62 18.42
CA VAL A 616 7.50 2.18 19.13
C VAL A 616 6.62 3.00 18.19
N GLU A 617 5.34 2.69 18.14
CA GLU A 617 4.36 3.46 17.38
C GLU A 617 3.87 4.67 18.19
N THR A 618 3.87 5.85 17.59
CA THR A 618 3.35 7.08 18.22
C THR A 618 2.60 7.92 17.18
N PHE A 619 1.27 7.97 17.29
CA PHE A 619 0.37 8.69 16.39
C PHE A 619 -0.17 9.96 17.06
N VAL A 620 -0.58 10.95 16.27
CA VAL A 620 -1.09 12.24 16.77
C VAL A 620 -2.37 12.08 17.59
N ASP A 621 -3.26 11.18 17.17
CA ASP A 621 -4.59 11.02 17.76
C ASP A 621 -4.64 9.96 18.88
N GLN A 622 -3.50 9.37 19.24
CA GLN A 622 -3.43 8.43 20.36
C GLN A 622 -3.64 9.16 21.71
N PRO A 623 -4.28 8.52 22.70
CA PRO A 623 -4.32 9.04 24.06
C PRO A 623 -2.93 9.39 24.59
N LYS A 624 -2.83 10.43 25.44
CA LYS A 624 -1.60 10.70 26.22
C LYS A 624 -1.22 9.41 26.96
N GLU A 625 0.08 9.13 27.01
CA GLU A 625 0.63 7.93 27.68
C GLU A 625 0.16 6.58 27.12
N HIS A 626 -0.23 6.53 25.85
CA HIS A 626 -0.56 5.26 25.19
C HIS A 626 0.67 4.35 25.08
N SER A 627 1.63 4.68 24.20
CA SER A 627 2.84 3.87 23.92
C SER A 627 4.13 4.43 24.53
N ILE A 628 4.12 5.73 24.86
CA ILE A 628 5.23 6.44 25.50
C ILE A 628 4.71 7.34 26.60
N ARG A 629 5.45 7.48 27.68
CA ARG A 629 5.23 8.51 28.70
C ARG A 629 6.53 9.19 29.09
N TRP A 630 6.42 10.31 29.78
CA TRP A 630 7.56 11.12 30.19
C TRP A 630 7.54 11.34 31.70
N THR A 631 8.58 10.86 32.38
CA THR A 631 8.75 11.01 33.83
C THR A 631 10.06 11.77 34.08
N ASP A 632 10.00 12.98 34.64
CA ASP A 632 11.17 13.84 34.90
C ASP A 632 12.10 14.04 33.68
N GLY A 633 11.52 14.15 32.48
CA GLY A 633 12.24 14.27 31.21
C GLY A 633 12.82 12.96 30.66
N ILE A 634 12.59 11.82 31.33
CA ILE A 634 12.98 10.49 30.87
C ILE A 634 11.81 9.90 30.07
N MET A 635 12.08 9.44 28.86
CA MET A 635 11.10 8.70 28.06
C MET A 635 11.02 7.27 28.56
N GLU A 636 9.80 6.81 28.84
CA GLU A 636 9.50 5.41 29.07
C GLU A 636 8.65 4.88 27.92
N VAL A 637 8.96 3.67 27.47
CA VAL A 637 8.22 2.95 26.42
C VAL A 637 7.45 1.80 27.04
N ARG A 638 6.19 1.63 26.63
CA ARG A 638 5.34 0.53 27.09
C ARG A 638 5.57 -0.67 26.18
N ASP A 639 5.95 -1.80 26.73
CA ASP A 639 6.14 -3.02 25.92
C ASP A 639 4.85 -3.83 25.75
N VAL A 640 4.94 -4.96 25.06
CA VAL A 640 3.81 -5.88 24.83
C VAL A 640 3.29 -6.57 26.09
N GLU A 641 4.06 -6.54 27.20
CA GLU A 641 3.70 -7.11 28.50
C GLU A 641 3.13 -6.05 29.46
N ASP A 642 2.85 -4.84 28.96
CA ASP A 642 2.37 -3.71 29.76
C ASP A 642 3.40 -3.21 30.79
N GLN A 643 4.70 -3.38 30.50
CA GLN A 643 5.78 -2.88 31.33
C GLN A 643 6.39 -1.61 30.73
N TRP A 644 6.70 -0.65 31.61
CA TRP A 644 7.33 0.60 31.24
C TRP A 644 8.85 0.50 31.36
N HIS A 645 9.54 0.79 30.26
CA HIS A 645 11.00 0.75 30.19
C HIS A 645 11.54 2.14 29.91
N ALA A 646 12.33 2.69 30.83
CA ALA A 646 13.09 3.90 30.55
C ALA A 646 14.06 3.65 29.39
N VAL A 647 14.23 4.62 28.48
CA VAL A 647 15.18 4.50 27.36
C VAL A 647 16.20 5.63 27.40
N ARG A 648 17.45 5.32 27.06
CA ARG A 648 18.56 6.29 27.09
C ARG A 648 18.57 7.21 25.89
N ALA A 649 18.15 6.69 24.74
CA ALA A 649 18.05 7.45 23.51
C ALA A 649 17.03 6.86 22.54
N ALA A 650 16.44 7.72 21.73
CA ALA A 650 15.51 7.34 20.68
C ALA A 650 15.78 8.06 19.37
N LEU A 651 15.84 7.30 18.27
CA LEU A 651 15.68 7.88 16.93
C LEU A 651 14.20 8.20 16.76
N ARG A 652 13.87 9.46 16.46
CA ARG A 652 12.50 9.82 16.14
C ARG A 652 12.25 9.82 14.64
N TYR A 653 11.47 8.85 14.19
CA TYR A 653 10.88 8.79 12.86
C TYR A 653 9.41 9.26 12.86
N VAL A 654 9.15 10.32 13.63
CA VAL A 654 7.83 10.95 13.83
C VAL A 654 7.74 12.19 12.95
N THR A 655 6.78 12.24 12.03
CA THR A 655 6.76 13.22 10.93
C THR A 655 5.60 14.20 10.93
N GLN A 656 4.53 13.94 11.67
CA GLN A 656 3.37 14.82 11.75
C GLN A 656 3.35 15.45 13.14
N LYS A 657 3.52 16.76 13.29
CA LYS A 657 3.46 17.49 14.59
C LYS A 657 4.15 16.77 15.78
N PRO A 658 5.46 16.48 15.72
CA PRO A 658 6.14 15.75 16.80
C PRO A 658 6.18 16.54 18.12
N TRP A 659 6.13 17.87 18.07
CA TRP A 659 6.05 18.75 19.25
C TRP A 659 4.75 18.60 20.05
N THR A 660 3.76 17.81 19.61
CA THR A 660 2.54 17.52 20.39
C THR A 660 2.64 16.24 21.23
N ARG A 661 3.75 15.50 21.14
CA ARG A 661 3.96 14.23 21.86
C ARG A 661 5.34 14.06 22.47
N ILE A 662 6.33 14.81 21.99
CA ILE A 662 7.70 14.77 22.49
C ILE A 662 8.04 16.15 23.07
N PRO A 663 8.35 16.23 24.38
CA PRO A 663 8.72 17.47 25.03
C PRO A 663 9.92 18.14 24.35
N LEU A 664 9.96 19.49 24.44
CA LEU A 664 11.07 20.27 23.91
C LEU A 664 12.36 20.15 24.73
N THR A 665 12.25 19.68 25.97
CA THR A 665 13.38 19.42 26.87
C THR A 665 13.25 18.01 27.45
N THR A 666 14.29 17.20 27.24
CA THR A 666 14.30 15.78 27.64
C THR A 666 15.68 15.40 28.20
N LYS A 667 15.71 14.48 29.17
CA LYS A 667 16.92 13.78 29.63
C LYS A 667 17.27 12.60 28.71
N THR A 668 16.26 11.88 28.23
CA THR A 668 16.44 10.90 27.14
C THR A 668 16.89 11.64 25.88
N VAL A 669 17.92 11.13 25.19
CA VAL A 669 18.41 11.74 23.95
C VAL A 669 17.42 11.45 22.81
N VAL A 670 16.74 12.47 22.30
CA VAL A 670 15.87 12.35 21.12
C VAL A 670 16.60 12.90 19.88
N PHE A 671 16.73 12.07 18.85
CA PHE A 671 17.51 12.38 17.64
C PHE A 671 16.63 12.51 16.39
N ASN A 672 16.62 13.64 15.66
CA ASN A 672 17.14 14.97 16.01
C ASN A 672 16.35 15.61 17.18
N HIS A 673 16.87 16.70 17.75
CA HIS A 673 16.14 17.45 18.79
C HIS A 673 14.80 17.98 18.27
N ILE A 674 13.74 18.08 19.10
CA ILE A 674 12.44 18.59 18.63
C ILE A 674 12.52 20.06 18.20
N ALA A 675 13.29 20.87 18.93
CA ALA A 675 13.51 22.28 18.58
C ALA A 675 14.02 22.48 17.14
N SER A 676 14.73 21.51 16.54
CA SER A 676 15.19 21.65 15.15
C SER A 676 14.04 21.71 14.15
N ASP A 677 12.89 21.13 14.47
CA ASP A 677 11.68 21.21 13.62
C ASP A 677 11.13 22.62 13.61
N LEU A 678 10.95 23.17 14.81
CA LEU A 678 10.45 24.52 15.03
C LEU A 678 11.39 25.56 14.46
N SER A 679 12.70 25.30 14.47
CA SER A 679 13.75 26.21 14.02
C SER A 679 13.97 26.25 12.51
N GLY A 680 13.29 25.39 11.74
CA GLY A 680 13.36 25.40 10.29
C GLY A 680 13.28 24.04 9.61
N GLY A 681 13.56 22.95 10.34
CA GLY A 681 13.51 21.59 9.78
C GLY A 681 12.10 21.09 9.44
N ARG A 682 11.06 21.76 9.97
CA ARG A 682 9.64 21.61 9.58
C ARG A 682 8.87 22.93 9.55
N ASN A 683 9.50 24.03 9.97
CA ASN A 683 8.92 25.35 10.01
C ASN A 683 9.49 26.21 8.87
N LYS A 684 8.77 26.32 7.76
CA LYS A 684 9.25 27.01 6.55
C LYS A 684 9.49 28.51 6.76
N LEU A 685 8.79 29.12 7.71
CA LEU A 685 8.98 30.52 8.08
C LEU A 685 10.36 30.72 8.73
N LEU A 686 10.65 29.97 9.79
CA LEU A 686 11.93 30.07 10.48
C LEU A 686 13.09 29.56 9.63
N ALA A 687 12.87 28.60 8.74
CA ALA A 687 13.86 28.18 7.75
C ALA A 687 14.28 29.36 6.86
N ALA A 688 13.33 30.10 6.29
CA ALA A 688 13.62 31.24 5.44
C ALA A 688 14.34 32.37 6.22
N MET A 689 13.94 32.63 7.46
CA MET A 689 14.66 33.56 8.35
C MET A 689 16.10 33.11 8.62
N ALA A 690 16.29 31.81 8.91
CA ALA A 690 17.61 31.24 9.14
C ALA A 690 18.51 31.35 7.90
N TYR A 691 17.95 31.12 6.70
CA TYR A 691 18.69 31.25 5.46
C TYR A 691 19.11 32.69 5.19
N ASP A 692 18.21 33.66 5.41
CA ASP A 692 18.53 35.09 5.28
C ASP A 692 19.62 35.52 6.27
N ASP A 693 19.53 35.09 7.53
CA ASP A 693 20.54 35.40 8.54
C ASP A 693 21.89 34.74 8.21
N PHE A 694 21.88 33.50 7.73
CA PHE A 694 23.08 32.82 7.25
C PHE A 694 23.72 33.58 6.08
N ASN A 695 22.92 33.96 5.09
CA ASN A 695 23.39 34.67 3.90
C ASN A 695 24.00 36.03 4.26
N LYS A 696 23.42 36.75 5.24
CA LYS A 696 24.01 37.99 5.78
C LYS A 696 25.34 37.72 6.48
N GLN A 697 25.41 36.67 7.32
CA GLN A 697 26.63 36.29 8.04
C GLN A 697 27.77 35.83 7.11
N GLN A 698 27.43 35.20 5.98
CA GLN A 698 28.38 34.77 4.95
C GLN A 698 28.69 35.87 3.93
N GLY A 699 28.20 37.10 4.14
CA GLY A 699 28.50 38.24 3.28
C GLY A 699 30.01 38.37 3.03
N GLY A 700 30.40 38.37 1.75
CA GLY A 700 31.79 38.49 1.32
C GLY A 700 32.57 37.17 1.19
N THR A 701 32.02 36.03 1.57
CA THR A 701 32.69 34.71 1.38
C THR A 701 32.30 34.02 0.08
N GLY A 702 31.32 34.55 -0.65
CA GLY A 702 30.73 33.95 -1.85
C GLY A 702 29.72 32.84 -1.57
N LEU A 703 29.62 32.36 -0.32
CA LEU A 703 28.64 31.35 0.07
C LEU A 703 27.24 31.96 0.19
N HIS A 704 26.28 31.33 -0.46
CA HIS A 704 24.89 31.79 -0.45
C HIS A 704 23.92 30.61 -0.57
N ILE A 705 22.96 30.52 0.35
CA ILE A 705 21.83 29.61 0.26
C ILE A 705 20.87 30.16 -0.78
N ARG A 706 20.71 29.42 -1.87
CA ARG A 706 19.83 29.79 -2.98
C ARG A 706 18.40 29.38 -2.67
N THR A 707 17.53 30.36 -2.42
CA THR A 707 16.08 30.15 -2.34
C THR A 707 15.34 31.18 -3.19
N PRO A 708 14.16 30.86 -3.74
CA PRO A 708 13.34 31.86 -4.41
C PRO A 708 12.96 32.98 -3.43
N ARG A 709 12.84 34.20 -3.95
CA ARG A 709 12.43 35.37 -3.17
C ARG A 709 11.17 35.06 -2.38
N THR A 710 11.20 35.31 -1.06
CA THR A 710 10.13 34.89 -0.15
C THR A 710 9.67 36.06 0.71
N PHE A 711 8.36 36.27 0.76
CA PHE A 711 7.71 37.13 1.76
C PHE A 711 7.32 36.29 2.97
N LEU A 712 7.65 36.80 4.16
CA LEU A 712 7.48 36.13 5.44
C LEU A 712 6.30 36.73 6.22
N ARG A 713 5.69 35.93 7.11
CA ARG A 713 4.60 36.35 8.01
C ARG A 713 3.40 36.99 7.29
N VAL A 714 3.13 36.55 6.07
CA VAL A 714 2.02 37.06 5.26
C VAL A 714 0.72 36.55 5.86
N THR A 715 -0.22 37.43 6.17
CA THR A 715 -1.58 37.02 6.58
C THR A 715 -2.40 36.60 5.35
N LYS A 716 -3.46 35.81 5.54
CA LYS A 716 -4.33 35.39 4.43
C LYS A 716 -4.81 36.57 3.58
N ALA A 717 -5.23 37.67 4.22
CA ALA A 717 -5.69 38.88 3.53
C ALA A 717 -4.59 39.58 2.70
N GLN A 718 -3.32 39.40 3.05
CA GLN A 718 -2.18 39.99 2.35
C GLN A 718 -1.67 39.12 1.19
N ILE A 719 -2.12 37.86 1.07
CA ILE A 719 -1.68 36.95 -0.01
C ILE A 719 -1.83 37.57 -1.40
N PRO A 720 -2.98 38.16 -1.79
CA PRO A 720 -3.13 38.75 -3.13
C PRO A 720 -2.10 39.84 -3.43
N THR A 721 -1.81 40.71 -2.46
CA THR A 721 -0.81 41.77 -2.59
C THR A 721 0.60 41.21 -2.74
N ALA A 722 0.95 40.18 -1.96
CA ALA A 722 2.24 39.51 -2.06
C ALA A 722 2.40 38.80 -3.41
N VAL A 723 1.35 38.15 -3.92
CA VAL A 723 1.35 37.51 -5.25
C VAL A 723 1.56 38.56 -6.35
N GLN A 724 0.88 39.70 -6.27
CA GLN A 724 1.06 40.79 -7.23
C GLN A 724 2.48 41.34 -7.21
N ALA A 725 3.09 41.49 -6.02
CA ALA A 725 4.48 41.95 -5.87
C ALA A 725 5.53 40.97 -6.45
N LEU A 726 5.14 39.71 -6.70
CA LEU A 726 5.95 38.70 -7.39
C LEU A 726 5.61 38.59 -8.89
N GLY A 727 4.82 39.51 -9.45
CA GLY A 727 4.46 39.47 -10.88
C GLY A 727 3.29 38.52 -11.18
N GLY A 728 2.42 38.28 -10.19
CA GLY A 728 1.15 37.58 -10.38
C GLY A 728 1.24 36.06 -10.27
N LYS A 729 2.42 35.48 -10.03
CA LYS A 729 2.60 34.05 -9.80
C LYS A 729 3.42 33.78 -8.55
N ALA A 730 3.02 32.79 -7.76
CA ALA A 730 3.69 32.49 -6.49
C ALA A 730 3.40 31.06 -6.01
N VAL A 731 4.16 30.63 -5.01
CA VAL A 731 3.87 29.47 -4.17
C VAL A 731 3.57 29.96 -2.76
N ILE A 732 2.39 29.64 -2.24
CA ILE A 732 1.99 29.93 -0.87
C ILE A 732 2.19 28.67 -0.05
N LYS A 733 2.91 28.77 1.09
CA LYS A 733 3.15 27.63 1.97
C LYS A 733 2.72 27.94 3.40
N VAL A 734 1.97 27.02 3.99
CA VAL A 734 1.72 26.97 5.43
C VAL A 734 3.05 26.60 6.12
N PRO A 735 3.53 27.37 7.11
CA PRO A 735 4.86 27.18 7.69
C PRO A 735 5.08 25.78 8.27
N TYR A 736 4.08 25.25 9.00
CA TYR A 736 4.20 24.03 9.81
C TYR A 736 3.72 22.76 9.12
N SER A 737 3.25 22.85 7.88
CA SER A 737 2.70 21.71 7.14
C SER A 737 3.79 20.77 6.61
N ASN A 738 3.44 19.52 6.31
CA ASN A 738 4.38 18.53 5.76
C ASN A 738 3.74 17.72 4.62
N CYS A 739 4.58 17.00 3.85
CA CYS A 739 4.18 16.11 2.75
C CYS A 739 3.41 16.82 1.62
N GLY A 740 3.79 18.06 1.28
CA GLY A 740 3.12 18.84 0.23
C GLY A 740 1.72 19.34 0.59
N GLN A 741 1.21 19.04 1.79
CA GLN A 741 -0.02 19.63 2.29
C GLN A 741 0.20 21.09 2.65
N GLY A 742 -0.79 21.95 2.41
CA GLY A 742 -0.67 23.37 2.69
C GLY A 742 0.36 24.10 1.80
N VAL A 743 0.67 23.54 0.63
CA VAL A 743 1.45 24.21 -0.42
C VAL A 743 0.49 24.45 -1.59
N TYR A 744 0.43 25.68 -2.07
CA TYR A 744 -0.49 26.10 -3.11
C TYR A 744 0.26 26.88 -4.17
N THR A 745 0.20 26.43 -5.41
CA THR A 745 0.69 27.17 -6.57
C THR A 745 -0.41 28.11 -7.06
N VAL A 746 -0.01 29.34 -7.39
CA VAL A 746 -0.89 30.36 -7.97
C VAL A 746 -0.24 30.84 -9.25
N THR A 747 -0.88 30.54 -10.36
CA THR A 747 -0.49 30.94 -11.72
C THR A 747 -1.59 31.73 -12.43
N SER A 748 -2.82 31.70 -11.88
CA SER A 748 -3.99 32.39 -12.39
C SER A 748 -4.84 32.99 -11.26
N GLN A 749 -5.74 33.93 -11.62
CA GLN A 749 -6.71 34.49 -10.67
C GLN A 749 -7.63 33.40 -10.10
N LYS A 750 -8.01 32.41 -10.91
CA LYS A 750 -8.86 31.28 -10.50
C LYS A 750 -8.24 30.48 -9.35
N GLU A 751 -6.93 30.19 -9.43
CA GLU A 751 -6.21 29.49 -8.36
C GLU A 751 -6.07 30.35 -7.10
N LEU A 752 -5.85 31.66 -7.26
CA LEU A 752 -5.82 32.59 -6.15
C LEU A 752 -7.17 32.63 -5.43
N ASP A 753 -8.28 32.75 -6.17
CA ASP A 753 -9.64 32.78 -5.60
C ASP A 753 -9.95 31.46 -4.88
N LYS A 754 -9.57 30.31 -5.47
CA LYS A 754 -9.71 28.98 -4.86
C LYS A 754 -8.96 28.90 -3.53
N LEU A 755 -7.72 29.39 -3.48
CA LEU A 755 -6.92 29.44 -2.25
C LEU A 755 -7.59 30.35 -1.19
N MET A 756 -8.05 31.53 -1.61
CA MET A 756 -8.67 32.50 -0.71
C MET A 756 -9.99 31.99 -0.11
N ALA A 757 -10.69 31.10 -0.80
CA ALA A 757 -11.91 30.45 -0.31
C ALA A 757 -11.66 29.33 0.73
N LEU A 758 -10.44 28.80 0.86
CA LEU A 758 -10.14 27.71 1.81
C LEU A 758 -10.18 28.21 3.24
N ASP A 759 -10.77 27.42 4.15
CA ASP A 759 -10.59 27.63 5.58
C ASP A 759 -9.21 27.09 6.01
N LEU A 760 -8.34 27.96 6.51
CA LEU A 760 -6.94 27.64 6.81
C LEU A 760 -6.68 27.89 8.28
N ASN A 761 -6.24 26.84 9.00
CA ASN A 761 -6.12 26.85 10.45
C ASN A 761 -4.97 27.71 11.02
N TYR A 762 -4.02 28.14 10.19
CA TYR A 762 -2.89 28.98 10.59
C TYR A 762 -3.04 30.38 10.01
N GLU A 763 -2.56 31.38 10.75
CA GLU A 763 -2.75 32.79 10.39
C GLU A 763 -1.62 33.36 9.54
N LYS A 764 -0.43 32.74 9.61
CA LYS A 764 0.77 33.18 8.90
C LYS A 764 1.17 32.22 7.79
N PHE A 765 1.57 32.78 6.66
CA PHE A 765 2.03 32.06 5.48
C PHE A 765 3.39 32.61 5.03
N ILE A 766 4.12 31.79 4.28
CA ILE A 766 5.17 32.30 3.40
C ILE A 766 4.67 32.34 1.97
N VAL A 767 5.00 33.42 1.24
CA VAL A 767 4.66 33.58 -0.18
C VAL A 767 5.96 33.71 -0.96
N GLN A 768 6.25 32.73 -1.79
CA GLN A 768 7.54 32.56 -2.44
C GLN A 768 7.40 32.68 -3.96
N ALA A 769 8.39 33.27 -4.63
CA ALA A 769 8.44 33.33 -6.09
C ALA A 769 8.37 31.92 -6.69
N LEU A 770 7.55 31.77 -7.73
CA LEU A 770 7.34 30.51 -8.43
C LEU A 770 8.53 30.26 -9.38
N VAL A 771 9.25 29.16 -9.15
CA VAL A 771 10.14 28.60 -10.17
C VAL A 771 9.25 27.87 -11.16
N GLY A 772 9.19 28.36 -12.40
CA GLY A 772 8.30 27.85 -13.44
C GLY A 772 9.04 27.55 -14.73
N HIS A 773 8.31 27.53 -15.84
CA HIS A 773 8.92 27.53 -17.18
C HIS A 773 9.61 28.88 -17.47
N LYS A 774 10.59 28.92 -18.37
CA LYS A 774 11.32 30.15 -18.75
C LYS A 774 10.40 31.29 -19.21
N ASN A 775 9.22 30.97 -19.78
CA ASN A 775 8.28 31.96 -20.29
C ASN A 775 7.38 32.58 -19.22
N TRP A 776 7.21 31.91 -18.07
CA TRP A 776 6.21 32.31 -17.09
C TRP A 776 6.65 32.22 -15.63
N SER A 777 7.88 31.81 -15.35
CA SER A 777 8.48 31.87 -14.01
C SER A 777 8.44 33.29 -13.43
N SER A 778 8.20 33.40 -12.13
CA SER A 778 8.32 34.67 -11.38
C SER A 778 9.60 34.74 -10.54
N SER A 779 10.36 33.65 -10.53
CA SER A 779 11.65 33.56 -9.84
C SER A 779 12.80 33.93 -10.79
N GLN A 780 13.99 34.16 -10.22
CA GLN A 780 15.22 34.34 -11.00
C GLN A 780 15.73 33.04 -11.66
N TRP A 781 15.06 31.92 -11.36
CA TRP A 781 15.30 30.61 -11.99
C TRP A 781 14.06 30.14 -12.75
N HIS A 782 14.29 29.32 -13.76
CA HIS A 782 13.28 28.42 -14.33
C HIS A 782 13.72 26.97 -14.18
N HIS A 783 12.80 26.01 -14.27
CA HIS A 783 13.13 24.60 -14.10
C HIS A 783 14.07 24.10 -15.21
N ALA A 784 15.14 23.42 -14.80
CA ALA A 784 15.88 22.51 -15.64
C ALA A 784 15.17 21.16 -15.57
N CYS A 785 14.17 20.96 -16.44
CA CYS A 785 13.35 19.75 -16.49
C CYS A 785 14.18 18.50 -16.81
N THR A 786 13.54 17.33 -16.74
CA THR A 786 14.12 16.08 -17.26
C THR A 786 14.54 16.27 -18.72
N LEU A 787 15.49 15.46 -19.17
CA LEU A 787 15.73 15.29 -20.60
C LEU A 787 14.40 14.92 -21.29
N PRO A 788 14.14 15.40 -22.52
CA PRO A 788 12.94 15.07 -23.25
C PRO A 788 12.79 13.55 -23.40
N ASP A 789 11.59 13.04 -23.16
CA ASP A 789 11.27 11.65 -23.49
C ASP A 789 11.14 11.43 -25.01
N GLU A 790 10.81 10.21 -25.44
CA GLU A 790 10.67 9.87 -26.88
C GLU A 790 9.60 10.71 -27.61
N GLU A 791 8.65 11.29 -26.87
CA GLU A 791 7.61 12.18 -27.39
C GLU A 791 7.99 13.67 -27.27
N GLY A 792 9.21 13.97 -26.83
CA GLY A 792 9.72 15.34 -26.64
C GLY A 792 9.20 16.02 -25.37
N ARG A 793 8.63 15.27 -24.42
CA ARG A 793 8.04 15.84 -23.20
C ARG A 793 9.06 15.98 -22.09
N GLU A 794 9.03 17.12 -21.41
CA GLU A 794 9.93 17.46 -20.31
C GLU A 794 9.16 17.64 -19.00
N TYR A 795 9.63 17.03 -17.92
CA TYR A 795 8.94 17.04 -16.63
C TYR A 795 9.73 17.84 -15.59
N VAL A 796 9.02 18.60 -14.75
CA VAL A 796 9.63 19.15 -13.53
C VAL A 796 10.02 17.99 -12.62
N PHE A 797 11.20 18.07 -12.03
CA PHE A 797 11.62 17.18 -10.98
C PHE A 797 12.27 17.94 -9.83
N ASP A 798 12.25 17.31 -8.66
CA ASP A 798 13.12 17.67 -7.56
C ASP A 798 14.09 16.53 -7.25
N THR A 799 15.17 16.88 -6.56
CA THR A 799 16.15 15.94 -6.04
C THR A 799 16.23 16.11 -4.54
N ARG A 800 15.95 15.03 -3.81
CA ARG A 800 16.15 14.97 -2.37
C ARG A 800 17.55 14.46 -2.08
N LEU A 801 18.36 15.29 -1.44
CA LEU A 801 19.70 14.94 -0.98
C LEU A 801 19.74 14.91 0.54
N MET A 802 20.12 13.77 1.11
CA MET A 802 20.28 13.62 2.56
C MET A 802 21.73 13.79 2.98
N VAL A 803 21.92 14.51 4.08
CA VAL A 803 23.22 14.71 4.72
C VAL A 803 23.15 14.28 6.17
N HIS A 804 24.26 13.78 6.69
CA HIS A 804 24.43 13.53 8.11
C HIS A 804 25.79 14.08 8.57
N SER A 805 25.86 14.47 9.84
CA SER A 805 27.09 14.95 10.46
C SER A 805 27.80 13.81 11.18
N THR A 806 29.05 13.56 10.81
CA THR A 806 29.98 12.70 11.54
C THR A 806 30.94 13.58 12.36
N PRO A 807 31.81 12.99 13.18
CA PRO A 807 32.91 13.73 13.80
C PRO A 807 33.76 14.50 12.78
N ASP A 808 33.90 14.02 11.54
CA ASP A 808 34.76 14.70 10.55
C ASP A 808 34.03 15.77 9.73
N GLY A 809 32.74 16.01 9.99
CA GLY A 809 31.92 16.97 9.27
C GLY A 809 30.71 16.34 8.59
N PHE A 810 30.14 17.03 7.61
CA PHE A 810 29.00 16.54 6.85
C PHE A 810 29.42 15.53 5.76
N ARG A 811 28.60 14.49 5.59
CA ARG A 811 28.73 13.50 4.51
C ARG A 811 27.40 13.32 3.78
N PRO A 812 27.42 13.05 2.45
CA PRO A 812 26.21 12.69 1.73
C PRO A 812 25.77 11.27 2.12
N LEU A 813 24.47 11.09 2.36
CA LEU A 813 23.92 9.83 2.88
C LEU A 813 23.04 9.10 1.85
N CYS A 814 22.15 9.83 1.17
CA CYS A 814 21.14 9.27 0.28
C CYS A 814 20.74 10.32 -0.75
N ILE A 815 20.40 9.89 -1.98
CA ILE A 815 19.87 10.76 -3.02
C ILE A 815 18.79 10.03 -3.83
N PHE A 816 17.73 10.72 -4.21
CA PHE A 816 16.75 10.25 -5.19
C PHE A 816 15.96 11.44 -5.73
N SER A 817 15.26 11.26 -6.84
CA SER A 817 14.48 12.33 -7.46
C SER A 817 13.01 11.95 -7.60
N ARG A 818 12.14 12.96 -7.74
CA ARG A 818 10.70 12.80 -7.97
C ARG A 818 10.28 13.73 -9.08
N ARG A 819 9.40 13.27 -9.97
CA ARG A 819 8.84 14.11 -11.04
C ARG A 819 7.39 14.53 -10.81
N ALA A 820 6.99 15.62 -11.47
CA ALA A 820 5.60 16.05 -11.57
C ALA A 820 4.74 15.05 -12.36
N HIS A 821 3.42 15.21 -12.31
CA HIS A 821 2.48 14.31 -12.98
C HIS A 821 2.44 14.55 -14.49
N LEU A 822 2.37 15.82 -14.89
CA LEU A 822 2.27 16.25 -16.27
C LEU A 822 3.55 16.97 -16.73
N PRO A 823 3.86 16.95 -18.04
CA PRO A 823 5.01 17.69 -18.58
C PRO A 823 4.80 19.19 -18.50
N LEU A 824 5.88 19.94 -18.26
CA LEU A 824 5.82 21.39 -18.03
C LEU A 824 5.46 22.12 -19.33
N PRO A 825 4.33 22.87 -19.39
CA PRO A 825 3.92 23.54 -20.61
C PRO A 825 4.66 24.87 -20.83
N ASP A 826 4.86 25.22 -22.10
CA ASP A 826 5.51 26.46 -22.49
C ASP A 826 4.72 27.72 -22.09
N THR A 827 3.40 27.60 -22.03
CA THR A 827 2.43 28.65 -21.70
C THR A 827 1.31 28.08 -20.84
N LEU A 828 0.67 28.93 -20.04
CA LEU A 828 -0.51 28.58 -19.25
C LEU A 828 -1.69 29.40 -19.75
N ASP A 829 -2.86 28.79 -19.92
CA ASP A 829 -4.10 29.50 -20.30
C ASP A 829 -4.92 29.95 -19.08
N GLY A 830 -4.54 29.51 -17.88
CA GLY A 830 -5.14 29.89 -16.60
C GLY A 830 -6.37 29.07 -16.22
N THR A 831 -6.72 28.06 -17.01
CA THR A 831 -7.79 27.11 -16.70
C THR A 831 -7.29 25.85 -16.01
N GLU A 832 -6.00 25.56 -16.13
CA GLU A 832 -5.34 24.35 -15.66
C GLU A 832 -5.11 24.35 -14.13
N ASP A 833 -4.84 23.16 -13.55
CA ASP A 833 -4.33 23.04 -12.18
C ASP A 833 -2.80 23.02 -12.22
N SER A 834 -2.16 24.11 -11.82
CA SER A 834 -0.71 24.27 -11.93
C SER A 834 0.07 23.26 -11.09
N TRP A 835 -0.56 22.65 -10.07
CA TRP A 835 0.05 21.63 -9.24
C TRP A 835 0.38 20.35 -10.01
N GLU A 836 -0.38 20.01 -11.05
CA GLU A 836 -0.13 18.81 -11.85
C GLU A 836 1.20 18.87 -12.62
N TYR A 837 1.66 20.07 -12.97
CA TYR A 837 2.91 20.32 -13.71
C TYR A 837 4.12 20.59 -12.81
N LEU A 838 3.88 21.06 -11.58
CA LEU A 838 4.93 21.54 -10.67
C LEU A 838 5.08 20.67 -9.41
N GLY A 839 4.03 19.93 -9.03
CA GLY A 839 3.97 19.15 -7.81
C GLY A 839 4.73 17.83 -7.89
N THR A 840 5.90 17.76 -7.26
CA THR A 840 6.78 16.57 -7.25
C THR A 840 6.52 15.62 -6.08
N ASN A 841 5.65 15.97 -5.12
CA ASN A 841 5.41 15.14 -3.95
C ASN A 841 4.78 13.78 -4.34
N LEU A 842 5.30 12.68 -3.82
CA LEU A 842 4.77 11.33 -4.09
C LEU A 842 3.55 10.98 -3.22
N SER A 843 3.27 11.76 -2.18
CA SER A 843 2.22 11.46 -1.20
C SER A 843 0.86 11.71 -1.84
N ILE A 844 0.14 10.63 -2.10
CA ILE A 844 -1.25 10.66 -2.58
C ILE A 844 -2.12 10.15 -1.43
N LYS A 845 -3.18 10.87 -1.06
CA LYS A 845 -4.19 10.29 -0.18
C LYS A 845 -4.96 9.26 -0.98
N ASP A 846 -4.97 8.02 -0.51
CA ASP A 846 -5.95 7.06 -0.98
C ASP A 846 -7.34 7.47 -0.47
N THR A 847 -8.35 6.76 -0.94
CA THR A 847 -9.74 7.16 -0.70
C THR A 847 -10.20 7.04 0.75
N ILE A 848 -9.41 6.38 1.63
CA ILE A 848 -9.69 6.20 3.07
C ILE A 848 -9.03 7.32 3.87
N GLY A 849 -8.41 8.29 3.17
CA GLY A 849 -7.57 9.32 3.78
C GLY A 849 -6.19 8.79 4.22
N ALA A 850 -5.86 7.53 3.91
CA ALA A 850 -4.56 6.96 4.23
C ALA A 850 -3.53 7.35 3.16
N TRP A 851 -2.31 7.66 3.61
CA TRP A 851 -1.25 8.10 2.72
C TRP A 851 -0.66 6.95 1.92
N GLN A 852 -0.62 7.07 0.60
CA GLN A 852 0.16 6.19 -0.28
C GLN A 852 1.27 6.98 -0.98
N SER A 853 2.24 6.27 -1.54
CA SER A 853 3.28 6.87 -2.36
C SER A 853 3.06 6.47 -3.81
N ASP A 854 2.95 7.45 -4.69
CA ASP A 854 2.94 7.29 -6.14
C ASP A 854 4.34 6.92 -6.61
N THR A 855 4.60 5.63 -6.74
CA THR A 855 5.93 5.11 -7.09
C THR A 855 6.24 5.22 -8.59
N GLU A 856 5.29 5.58 -9.44
CA GLU A 856 5.51 5.73 -10.90
C GLU A 856 6.20 7.06 -11.25
N ARG A 857 6.16 8.03 -10.33
CA ARG A 857 6.86 9.32 -10.43
C ARG A 857 8.17 9.37 -9.66
N LEU A 858 8.55 8.27 -9.01
CA LEU A 858 9.87 8.12 -8.39
C LEU A 858 10.91 7.92 -9.50
N LEU A 859 11.93 8.78 -9.54
CA LEU A 859 13.10 8.62 -10.39
C LEU A 859 14.23 8.07 -9.52
N SER A 860 14.43 6.76 -9.61
CA SER A 860 15.45 6.02 -8.86
C SER A 860 16.86 6.35 -9.34
N VAL A 861 17.85 5.96 -8.54
CA VAL A 861 19.27 6.21 -8.83
C VAL A 861 19.93 5.09 -9.64
N ASP A 862 19.15 4.23 -10.27
CA ASP A 862 19.62 3.28 -11.27
C ASP A 862 19.72 3.93 -12.65
N ASN A 863 20.37 3.24 -13.59
CA ASN A 863 20.92 3.88 -14.78
C ASN A 863 19.91 4.69 -15.60
N GLU A 864 18.86 4.06 -16.10
CA GLU A 864 17.92 4.69 -17.03
C GLU A 864 17.11 5.84 -16.39
N PRO A 865 16.53 5.71 -15.18
CA PRO A 865 15.81 6.82 -14.54
C PRO A 865 16.69 8.00 -14.13
N PHE A 866 17.96 7.75 -13.73
CA PHE A 866 18.87 8.82 -13.34
C PHE A 866 19.40 9.60 -14.55
N GLU A 867 19.67 8.92 -15.67
CA GLU A 867 20.12 9.57 -16.91
C GLU A 867 19.13 10.63 -17.40
N ALA A 868 17.82 10.37 -17.26
CA ALA A 868 16.75 11.30 -17.60
C ALA A 868 16.81 12.63 -16.81
N LEU A 869 17.51 12.70 -15.68
CA LEU A 869 17.65 13.95 -14.91
C LEU A 869 18.69 14.92 -15.52
N GLY A 870 19.61 14.39 -16.33
CA GLY A 870 20.74 15.17 -16.87
C GLY A 870 21.61 15.80 -15.77
N LEU A 871 21.72 15.17 -14.59
CA LEU A 871 22.52 15.68 -13.47
C LEU A 871 23.96 15.18 -13.54
N SER A 872 24.91 16.09 -13.41
CA SER A 872 26.35 15.80 -13.30
C SER A 872 26.80 15.67 -11.84
N VAL A 873 28.02 15.18 -11.61
CA VAL A 873 28.66 15.18 -10.28
C VAL A 873 28.70 16.60 -9.71
N GLU A 874 28.96 17.61 -10.55
CA GLU A 874 29.03 19.01 -10.11
C GLU A 874 27.66 19.53 -9.63
N ASN A 875 26.56 19.12 -10.27
CA ASN A 875 25.23 19.44 -9.77
C ASN A 875 24.93 18.75 -8.43
N LEU A 876 25.41 17.51 -8.23
CA LEU A 876 25.26 16.81 -6.95
C LEU A 876 26.10 17.46 -5.83
N VAL A 877 27.32 17.89 -6.16
CA VAL A 877 28.21 18.65 -5.25
C VAL A 877 27.55 19.98 -4.87
N ASP A 878 27.00 20.72 -5.83
CA ASP A 878 26.30 21.97 -5.57
C ASP A 878 25.08 21.75 -4.66
N GLY A 879 24.26 20.73 -4.96
CA GLY A 879 23.12 20.35 -4.14
C GLY A 879 23.50 19.94 -2.72
N PHE A 880 24.62 19.24 -2.56
CA PHE A 880 25.17 18.87 -1.26
C PHE A 880 25.55 20.11 -0.44
N VAL A 881 26.33 21.02 -1.03
CA VAL A 881 26.77 22.25 -0.36
C VAL A 881 25.57 23.11 0.03
N GLN A 882 24.58 23.27 -0.86
CA GLN A 882 23.33 23.97 -0.56
C GLN A 882 22.57 23.33 0.61
N THR A 883 22.47 21.99 0.64
CA THR A 883 21.83 21.25 1.73
C THR A 883 22.58 21.43 3.05
N VAL A 884 23.93 21.39 3.04
CA VAL A 884 24.76 21.59 4.23
C VAL A 884 24.65 23.02 4.77
N MET A 885 24.68 24.03 3.90
CA MET A 885 24.50 25.43 4.32
C MET A 885 23.13 25.65 4.95
N ALA A 886 22.06 25.16 4.32
CA ALA A 886 20.70 25.26 4.83
C ALA A 886 20.53 24.51 6.17
N THR A 887 21.13 23.32 6.30
CA THR A 887 21.14 22.56 7.56
C THR A 887 21.90 23.31 8.66
N THR A 888 23.04 23.91 8.34
CA THR A 888 23.85 24.71 9.27
C THR A 888 23.09 25.96 9.72
N ALA A 889 22.40 26.64 8.81
CA ALA A 889 21.56 27.79 9.13
C ALA A 889 20.44 27.42 10.13
N ILE A 890 19.73 26.31 9.88
CA ILE A 890 18.66 25.81 10.76
C ILE A 890 19.23 25.38 12.12
N ASP A 891 20.39 24.72 12.15
CA ASP A 891 21.01 24.34 13.43
C ASP A 891 21.41 25.56 14.25
N LYS A 892 21.95 26.62 13.62
CA LYS A 892 22.24 27.89 14.30
C LYS A 892 20.97 28.56 14.84
N MET A 893 19.87 28.55 14.07
CA MET A 893 18.58 29.03 14.56
C MET A 893 18.09 28.17 15.74
N CYS A 894 18.29 26.86 15.70
CA CYS A 894 17.98 25.96 16.81
C CYS A 894 18.83 26.25 18.05
N CYS A 895 20.12 26.57 17.88
CA CYS A 895 20.99 26.97 18.98
C CYS A 895 20.59 28.33 19.59
N ARG A 896 19.95 29.22 18.81
CA ARG A 896 19.37 30.46 19.32
C ARG A 896 18.11 30.19 20.17
N LEU A 897 17.31 29.20 19.79
CA LEU A 897 16.07 28.82 20.47
C LEU A 897 16.24 27.82 21.62
N VAL A 898 17.45 27.26 21.82
CA VAL A 898 17.75 26.35 22.92
C VAL A 898 18.81 26.99 23.81
N ARG A 899 18.43 27.28 25.06
CA ARG A 899 19.29 27.93 26.05
C ARG A 899 20.45 27.02 26.48
N PRO A 900 21.50 27.57 27.13
CA PRO A 900 22.64 26.78 27.61
C PRO A 900 22.27 25.62 28.55
N ASP A 901 21.20 25.77 29.33
CA ASP A 901 20.63 24.75 30.22
C ASP A 901 19.74 23.72 29.49
N ASN A 902 19.68 23.78 28.16
CA ASN A 902 18.88 22.94 27.28
C ASN A 902 17.35 23.16 27.38
N SER A 903 16.91 24.25 28.04
CA SER A 903 15.53 24.71 27.99
C SER A 903 15.22 25.40 26.65
N PHE A 904 13.97 25.30 26.18
CA PHE A 904 13.52 25.98 24.97
C PHE A 904 13.13 27.43 25.26
N ASP A 905 13.54 28.36 24.40
CA ASP A 905 13.22 29.77 24.52
C ASP A 905 11.88 30.10 23.86
N PHE A 906 10.81 29.97 24.65
CA PHE A 906 9.45 30.22 24.19
C PHE A 906 9.18 31.69 23.84
N GLU A 907 9.78 32.63 24.56
CA GLU A 907 9.61 34.06 24.33
C GLU A 907 10.21 34.44 22.97
N GLU A 908 11.45 34.03 22.74
CA GLU A 908 12.13 34.23 21.47
C GLU A 908 11.38 33.54 20.31
N PHE A 909 10.92 32.30 20.53
CA PHE A 909 10.14 31.59 19.51
C PHE A 909 8.83 32.29 19.19
N ALA A 910 8.10 32.80 20.19
CA ALA A 910 6.84 33.52 19.98
C ALA A 910 7.07 34.78 19.13
N VAL A 911 8.15 35.52 19.37
CA VAL A 911 8.53 36.70 18.58
C VAL A 911 8.93 36.33 17.14
N LEU A 912 9.63 35.21 16.96
CA LEU A 912 10.09 34.76 15.64
C LEU A 912 8.97 34.16 14.78
N ALA A 913 8.13 33.30 15.37
CA ALA A 913 7.04 32.62 14.69
C ALA A 913 5.84 33.56 14.44
N ASP A 914 5.51 34.42 15.42
CA ASP A 914 4.38 35.37 15.35
C ASP A 914 3.06 34.68 14.93
N ASP A 915 2.80 33.48 15.43
CA ASP A 915 1.58 32.72 15.12
C ASP A 915 1.03 32.08 16.41
N ARG A 916 -0.16 32.50 16.81
CA ARG A 916 -0.79 32.06 18.05
C ARG A 916 -1.11 30.57 18.04
N LYS A 917 -1.46 30.01 16.88
CA LYS A 917 -1.93 28.62 16.77
C LYS A 917 -0.83 27.62 17.05
N ILE A 918 0.39 27.87 16.58
CA ILE A 918 1.52 26.98 16.90
C ILE A 918 1.90 27.06 18.37
N LEU A 919 1.76 28.23 19.00
CA LEU A 919 2.02 28.38 20.44
C LEU A 919 1.00 27.55 21.25
N GLU A 920 -0.29 27.66 20.93
CA GLU A 920 -1.35 26.83 21.53
C GLU A 920 -1.04 25.33 21.41
N GLU A 921 -0.57 24.86 20.25
CA GLU A 921 -0.20 23.45 20.04
C GLU A 921 1.00 22.98 20.89
N ILE A 922 1.91 23.88 21.26
CA ILE A 922 3.10 23.54 22.04
C ILE A 922 2.81 23.62 23.55
N TYR A 923 2.04 24.62 24.00
CA TYR A 923 1.74 24.85 25.42
C TYR A 923 0.82 23.78 26.04
N ASP A 924 -0.01 23.09 25.24
CA ASP A 924 -0.91 22.01 25.69
C ASP A 924 -0.16 20.73 26.21
N LEU A 925 1.17 20.72 26.12
CA LEU A 925 2.07 19.72 26.71
C LEU A 925 2.81 20.17 27.96
N SER A 926 2.90 21.48 28.24
CA SER A 926 3.69 22.01 29.37
C SER A 926 2.92 22.07 30.69
N ASP A 927 1.61 21.83 30.69
CA ASP A 927 0.80 21.75 31.91
C ASP A 927 0.92 20.40 32.61
N THR A 928 2.05 20.22 33.29
CA THR A 928 2.19 19.40 34.50
C THR A 928 3.20 20.04 35.45
N SER A 929 2.99 21.29 35.90
CA SER A 929 3.41 21.71 37.25
C SER A 929 3.05 23.13 37.70
N ASP A 930 2.64 24.07 36.85
CA ASP A 930 2.39 25.45 37.33
C ASP A 930 1.14 26.09 36.71
N GLU A 931 -0.03 25.75 37.24
CA GLU A 931 -1.22 26.62 37.16
C GLU A 931 -0.97 27.88 38.02
N THR A 932 -0.10 28.81 37.60
CA THR A 932 -0.14 30.23 38.00
C THR A 932 0.79 31.08 37.14
N SER A 933 0.38 31.32 35.89
CA SER A 933 0.67 32.50 35.03
C SER A 933 0.60 31.96 33.60
N VAL A 934 -0.34 32.36 32.75
CA VAL A 934 -0.42 33.70 32.17
C VAL A 934 -1.86 33.90 31.68
N VAL A 935 -2.58 34.80 32.34
CA VAL A 935 -3.63 35.61 31.70
C VAL A 935 -3.14 37.05 31.80
N ASN A 936 -2.55 37.54 30.72
CA ASN A 936 -2.62 38.93 30.23
C ASN A 936 -1.82 39.07 28.94
#